data_AF-A0A964D9M0-F1
#
_entry.id   AF-A0A964D9M0-F1
#
_cell.length_a   1.000
_cell.length_b   1.000
_cell.length_c   1.000
_cell.angle_alpha   90.00
_cell.angle_beta   90.00
_cell.angle_gamma   90.00
#
_symmetry.space_group_name_H-M   'P 1'
#
loop_
_entity.id
_entity.type
_entity.pdbx_description
1 polymer ?
#
loop_
_entity_poly.entity_id
_entity_poly.type
_entity_poly.pdbx_seq_one_letter_code
_entity_poly.pdbx_strand_id
1 'polypeptide(L)'
;MADIRGTIQADSLPGTAEDDVIFGFTGNDVIAGNSGNDSIFGGKDGDSIDGSSGRDSLFGDLGSDSVNGGEDNDFVFGGKNNDLIFGNSGNDVLSGDRDTDILIGGDGGDVFVLSRYAAADPFLTSGGVNLGNADAIADFANGTDLIGLAGGLSFGDLNILEAGNDTVIQDRVTGEFLATLRGVNRSAIDQTDFTTNISSILPNPPPPALTTAYALTPDNRIVGFSLANPGSVISDLPVTGLQAGESLLGIDYRPANGVLYGVGSSNRLYTVNPKTGEANSVGSGQFAVPLTQGAVGFDFNPTVDRIRFVNQAGQNGRLNPDTGAIVDSDTLTGGIQLDRNLVYATGDRNFGTTPGAAAAAYVNNFAGATSTTLFVIDSNSDVLVRQDPPNNGVLNTIGSLGVDATSILGFDIRSIGGRDVAVAALEVGGVSGLYNINLSTGQASFTGRIADGRQINGLALPLPTAYALTVRNGAERIVGFNEAAPRTLLSDTAVTGLQPGESLLGIDFRPANGLLYGLGSSNRLYAIDPVTGAASQLGSGQFAVPLTPGAAGLDFNPTVDRIRFVNQAGENGRINPDTGAIVDFDTLTGGIQLDRNLTYATGDRNFGTTPGAAAAAYVNNFAGATSTTLFVIDSNLDVLVRQDPPNNGVLNTIGSLGIDASSVLGFDIRSVGGNETALAAIDVGGVSSLYNINLTTGQASIVGQIGDGRSIKGLALTLI
;
A
#
# COMPACT_ATOMS: atom_id res chain seq x y z
N MET A 1 -18.05 -10.77 -5.14
CA MET A 1 -16.68 -10.26 -5.33
C MET A 1 -15.63 -11.32 -5.54
N ALA A 2 -15.55 -11.75 -6.78
CA ALA A 2 -14.39 -12.41 -7.36
C ALA A 2 -13.33 -11.36 -7.78
N ASP A 3 -12.06 -11.73 -7.62
CA ASP A 3 -10.91 -11.04 -8.22
C ASP A 3 -10.47 -11.93 -9.40
N ILE A 4 -10.86 -11.52 -10.61
CA ILE A 4 -10.66 -12.27 -11.85
C ILE A 4 -9.52 -11.62 -12.62
N ARG A 5 -8.54 -12.44 -13.02
CA ARG A 5 -7.33 -11.95 -13.68
C ARG A 5 -7.04 -12.74 -14.93
N GLY A 6 -6.91 -12.02 -16.03
CA GLY A 6 -6.34 -12.50 -17.28
C GLY A 6 -4.84 -12.75 -17.17
N THR A 7 -4.24 -12.98 -18.32
CA THR A 7 -2.87 -13.39 -18.51
C THR A 7 -2.15 -12.33 -19.35
N ILE A 8 -1.23 -12.75 -20.22
CA ILE A 8 -0.59 -11.85 -21.18
C ILE A 8 -1.05 -12.14 -22.63
N GLN A 9 -2.11 -12.94 -22.75
CA GLN A 9 -2.71 -13.39 -24.00
C GLN A 9 -4.18 -13.03 -23.98
N ALA A 10 -4.83 -13.06 -25.15
CA ALA A 10 -6.27 -12.89 -25.24
C ALA A 10 -7.02 -13.93 -24.39
N ASP A 11 -7.82 -13.45 -23.45
CA ASP A 11 -8.57 -14.22 -22.47
C ASP A 11 -10.09 -14.03 -22.63
N SER A 12 -10.85 -14.97 -22.07
CA SER A 12 -12.29 -14.84 -21.88
C SER A 12 -12.57 -14.87 -20.38
N LEU A 13 -13.00 -13.72 -19.84
CA LEU A 13 -13.12 -13.46 -18.41
C LEU A 13 -14.59 -13.21 -18.04
N PRO A 14 -15.37 -14.29 -17.82
CA PRO A 14 -16.72 -14.16 -17.31
C PRO A 14 -16.68 -13.90 -15.80
N GLY A 15 -17.29 -12.80 -15.40
CA GLY A 15 -17.67 -12.46 -14.03
C GLY A 15 -18.71 -13.42 -13.45
N THR A 16 -19.18 -13.06 -12.29
CA THR A 16 -20.15 -13.79 -11.47
C THR A 16 -21.45 -12.99 -11.41
N ALA A 17 -22.37 -13.37 -10.51
CA ALA A 17 -23.60 -12.58 -10.28
C ALA A 17 -23.47 -11.65 -9.05
N GLU A 18 -22.24 -11.42 -8.59
CA GLU A 18 -21.90 -10.52 -7.49
C GLU A 18 -20.94 -9.45 -7.99
N ASP A 19 -20.86 -8.30 -7.31
CA ASP A 19 -19.88 -7.23 -7.57
C ASP A 19 -18.45 -7.78 -7.71
N ASP A 20 -17.82 -7.66 -8.86
CA ASP A 20 -16.53 -8.25 -9.20
C ASP A 20 -15.45 -7.21 -9.48
N VAL A 21 -14.19 -7.65 -9.40
CA VAL A 21 -13.04 -6.89 -9.91
C VAL A 21 -12.34 -7.73 -10.97
N ILE A 22 -12.29 -7.24 -12.20
CA ILE A 22 -11.76 -7.98 -13.34
C ILE A 22 -10.62 -7.22 -14.01
N PHE A 23 -9.49 -7.89 -14.24
CA PHE A 23 -8.32 -7.34 -14.93
C PHE A 23 -7.98 -8.18 -16.16
N GLY A 24 -8.00 -7.62 -17.37
CA GLY A 24 -7.55 -8.28 -18.61
C GLY A 24 -6.02 -8.35 -18.73
N PHE A 25 -5.35 -7.26 -18.34
CA PHE A 25 -3.90 -7.03 -18.44
C PHE A 25 -3.40 -6.74 -19.85
N THR A 26 -3.06 -7.76 -20.65
CA THR A 26 -2.55 -7.55 -22.02
C THR A 26 -3.07 -8.65 -22.92
N GLY A 27 -3.44 -8.32 -24.15
CA GLY A 27 -4.14 -9.23 -25.04
C GLY A 27 -5.44 -8.58 -25.47
N ASN A 28 -6.09 -9.13 -26.50
CA ASN A 28 -7.42 -8.65 -26.87
C ASN A 28 -8.45 -9.50 -26.12
N ASP A 29 -8.89 -9.03 -24.96
CA ASP A 29 -9.69 -9.77 -24.01
C ASP A 29 -11.19 -9.62 -24.26
N VAL A 30 -11.96 -10.63 -23.87
CA VAL A 30 -13.41 -10.59 -23.84
C VAL A 30 -13.85 -10.71 -22.39
N ILE A 31 -14.35 -9.62 -21.83
CA ILE A 31 -14.66 -9.48 -20.41
C ILE A 31 -16.16 -9.22 -20.24
N ALA A 32 -16.80 -9.95 -19.34
CA ALA A 32 -18.22 -9.78 -19.02
C ALA A 32 -18.40 -9.67 -17.50
N GLY A 33 -18.96 -8.58 -16.99
CA GLY A 33 -19.29 -8.39 -15.56
C GLY A 33 -20.44 -9.31 -15.14
N ASN A 34 -21.48 -9.36 -15.97
CA ASN A 34 -22.77 -10.02 -15.73
C ASN A 34 -23.66 -9.23 -14.77
N SER A 35 -23.86 -9.69 -13.53
CA SER A 35 -24.72 -8.99 -12.58
C SER A 35 -23.92 -8.58 -11.38
N GLY A 36 -24.13 -7.37 -10.88
CA GLY A 36 -23.34 -6.83 -9.77
C GLY A 36 -22.91 -5.42 -10.09
N ASN A 37 -22.30 -4.74 -9.13
CA ASN A 37 -21.60 -3.47 -9.39
C ASN A 37 -20.13 -3.78 -9.61
N ASP A 38 -19.75 -3.95 -10.85
CA ASP A 38 -18.46 -4.48 -11.26
C ASP A 38 -17.42 -3.38 -11.48
N SER A 39 -16.15 -3.74 -11.33
CA SER A 39 -15.00 -2.91 -11.66
C SER A 39 -14.11 -3.64 -12.65
N ILE A 40 -14.13 -3.20 -13.90
CA ILE A 40 -13.50 -3.92 -15.01
C ILE A 40 -12.42 -3.05 -15.64
N PHE A 41 -11.22 -3.61 -15.77
CA PHE A 41 -10.05 -3.01 -16.40
C PHE A 41 -9.61 -3.88 -17.57
N GLY A 42 -9.75 -3.39 -18.81
CA GLY A 42 -9.31 -4.08 -20.04
C GLY A 42 -7.80 -4.27 -20.02
N GLY A 43 -7.07 -3.16 -19.97
CA GLY A 43 -5.64 -3.15 -19.71
C GLY A 43 -4.85 -2.65 -20.91
N LYS A 44 -4.39 -3.55 -21.77
CA LYS A 44 -3.62 -3.20 -22.97
C LYS A 44 -4.13 -4.00 -24.15
N ASP A 45 -4.02 -3.37 -25.32
CA ASP A 45 -4.49 -3.88 -26.61
C ASP A 45 -6.03 -3.81 -26.69
N GLY A 46 -6.66 -4.32 -27.75
CA GLY A 46 -8.06 -4.01 -28.04
C GLY A 46 -9.03 -4.97 -27.38
N ASP A 47 -9.73 -4.50 -26.34
CA ASP A 47 -10.59 -5.29 -25.48
C ASP A 47 -12.09 -5.15 -25.80
N SER A 48 -12.87 -6.16 -25.46
CA SER A 48 -14.33 -6.17 -25.54
C SER A 48 -14.90 -6.36 -24.13
N ILE A 49 -15.49 -5.31 -23.57
CA ILE A 49 -15.98 -5.25 -22.19
C ILE A 49 -17.51 -5.07 -22.19
N ASP A 50 -18.21 -5.88 -21.41
CA ASP A 50 -19.66 -5.82 -21.19
C ASP A 50 -19.94 -5.83 -19.68
N GLY A 51 -20.38 -4.70 -19.11
CA GLY A 51 -20.74 -4.57 -17.70
C GLY A 51 -22.01 -5.37 -17.37
N SER A 52 -22.97 -5.35 -18.30
CA SER A 52 -24.24 -6.05 -18.26
C SER A 52 -25.26 -5.40 -17.31
N SER A 53 -25.46 -5.86 -16.07
CA SER A 53 -26.50 -5.29 -15.19
C SER A 53 -25.93 -4.89 -13.85
N GLY A 54 -26.20 -3.65 -13.45
CA GLY A 54 -25.76 -3.08 -12.18
C GLY A 54 -24.98 -1.81 -12.42
N ARG A 55 -24.51 -1.17 -11.35
CA ARG A 55 -23.79 0.10 -11.46
C ARG A 55 -22.30 -0.16 -11.59
N ASP A 56 -21.83 -0.22 -12.82
CA ASP A 56 -20.48 -0.65 -13.14
C ASP A 56 -19.48 0.52 -13.25
N SER A 57 -18.21 0.17 -13.14
CA SER A 57 -17.07 1.05 -13.43
C SER A 57 -16.14 0.34 -14.40
N LEU A 58 -16.19 0.75 -15.66
CA LEU A 58 -15.54 0.11 -16.80
C LEU A 58 -14.43 1.01 -17.35
N PHE A 59 -13.25 0.43 -17.53
CA PHE A 59 -12.05 1.09 -18.06
C PHE A 59 -11.46 0.24 -19.19
N GLY A 60 -11.43 0.77 -20.43
CA GLY A 60 -10.72 0.14 -21.55
C GLY A 60 -9.19 0.20 -21.37
N ASP A 61 -8.71 1.30 -20.76
CA ASP A 61 -7.31 1.61 -20.47
C ASP A 61 -6.47 1.97 -21.71
N LEU A 62 -5.73 1.03 -22.32
CA LEU A 62 -4.83 1.31 -23.45
C LEU A 62 -5.20 0.43 -24.63
N GLY A 63 -5.75 0.96 -25.69
CA GLY A 63 -6.16 0.10 -26.80
C GLY A 63 -7.30 0.69 -27.59
N SER A 64 -7.70 0.02 -28.66
CA SER A 64 -8.96 0.39 -29.31
C SER A 64 -10.02 -0.58 -28.81
N ASP A 65 -10.77 -0.11 -27.82
CA ASP A 65 -11.65 -0.91 -27.00
C ASP A 65 -13.11 -0.76 -27.41
N SER A 66 -13.89 -1.79 -27.12
CA SER A 66 -15.35 -1.78 -27.23
C SER A 66 -15.93 -1.99 -25.84
N VAL A 67 -16.46 -0.93 -25.23
CA VAL A 67 -16.95 -0.93 -23.85
C VAL A 67 -18.45 -0.67 -23.81
N ASN A 68 -19.16 -1.58 -23.17
CA ASN A 68 -20.61 -1.58 -23.05
C ASN A 68 -20.99 -1.54 -21.55
N GLY A 69 -21.62 -0.45 -21.10
CA GLY A 69 -22.14 -0.26 -19.74
C GLY A 69 -23.22 -1.29 -19.43
N GLY A 70 -24.40 -1.11 -20.03
CA GLY A 70 -25.48 -2.08 -20.00
C GLY A 70 -26.74 -1.51 -19.35
N GLU A 71 -27.26 -2.18 -18.34
CA GLU A 71 -28.40 -1.75 -17.54
C GLU A 71 -27.94 -1.07 -16.25
N ASP A 72 -28.66 -0.03 -15.84
CA ASP A 72 -28.38 0.83 -14.67
C ASP A 72 -27.34 1.92 -14.95
N ASN A 73 -26.99 2.71 -13.93
CA ASN A 73 -26.23 3.95 -14.13
C ASN A 73 -24.72 3.68 -14.07
N ASP A 74 -24.05 3.68 -15.21
CA ASP A 74 -22.67 3.24 -15.35
C ASP A 74 -21.64 4.36 -15.44
N PHE A 75 -20.39 3.94 -15.22
CA PHE A 75 -19.21 4.75 -15.45
C PHE A 75 -18.31 4.08 -16.48
N VAL A 76 -18.13 4.72 -17.63
CA VAL A 76 -17.40 4.12 -18.75
C VAL A 76 -16.30 5.05 -19.25
N PHE A 77 -15.06 4.57 -19.19
CA PHE A 77 -13.87 5.25 -19.69
C PHE A 77 -13.22 4.40 -20.78
N GLY A 78 -13.06 4.96 -21.98
CA GLY A 78 -12.35 4.33 -23.09
C GLY A 78 -10.87 4.21 -22.77
N GLY A 79 -10.20 5.36 -22.64
CA GLY A 79 -8.82 5.43 -22.19
C GLY A 79 -7.93 6.07 -23.24
N LYS A 80 -6.99 5.33 -23.80
CA LYS A 80 -6.17 5.83 -24.92
C LYS A 80 -6.42 5.02 -26.16
N ASN A 81 -6.28 5.69 -27.30
CA ASN A 81 -6.59 5.20 -28.64
C ASN A 81 -8.10 5.22 -28.90
N ASN A 82 -8.52 4.79 -30.09
CA ASN A 82 -9.87 5.03 -30.56
C ASN A 82 -10.84 3.98 -30.03
N ASP A 83 -11.77 4.40 -29.19
CA ASP A 83 -12.70 3.53 -28.48
C ASP A 83 -14.14 3.64 -29.00
N LEU A 84 -14.91 2.60 -28.73
CA LEU A 84 -16.34 2.53 -28.98
C LEU A 84 -17.06 2.27 -27.66
N ILE A 85 -17.81 3.26 -27.20
CA ILE A 85 -18.44 3.28 -25.87
C ILE A 85 -19.96 3.34 -25.99
N PHE A 86 -20.64 2.46 -25.27
CA PHE A 86 -22.09 2.43 -25.13
C PHE A 86 -22.47 2.53 -23.65
N GLY A 87 -23.32 3.49 -23.27
CA GLY A 87 -23.98 3.53 -21.95
C GLY A 87 -25.13 2.52 -21.89
N ASN A 88 -26.03 2.62 -22.87
CA ASN A 88 -27.28 1.87 -23.03
C ASN A 88 -28.40 2.39 -22.14
N SER A 89 -28.81 1.68 -21.08
CA SER A 89 -29.99 2.08 -20.32
C SER A 89 -29.62 2.49 -18.91
N GLY A 90 -29.87 3.74 -18.56
CA GLY A 90 -29.36 4.29 -17.32
C GLY A 90 -29.04 5.77 -17.49
N ASN A 91 -28.66 6.44 -16.41
CA ASN A 91 -28.05 7.76 -16.49
C ASN A 91 -26.55 7.56 -16.40
N ASP A 92 -25.88 7.47 -17.53
CA ASP A 92 -24.50 7.04 -17.62
C ASP A 92 -23.54 8.22 -17.64
N VAL A 93 -22.28 7.96 -17.29
CA VAL A 93 -21.21 8.93 -17.49
C VAL A 93 -20.13 8.30 -18.35
N LEU A 94 -19.94 8.88 -19.52
CA LEU A 94 -19.11 8.33 -20.59
C LEU A 94 -17.95 9.27 -20.90
N SER A 95 -16.73 8.74 -20.99
CA SER A 95 -15.57 9.49 -21.45
C SER A 95 -14.73 8.63 -22.38
N GLY A 96 -14.48 9.13 -23.59
CA GLY A 96 -13.50 8.52 -24.50
C GLY A 96 -12.05 8.67 -24.01
N ASP A 97 -11.83 9.64 -23.12
CA ASP A 97 -10.52 10.10 -22.68
C ASP A 97 -9.65 10.68 -23.81
N ARG A 98 -8.79 9.92 -24.50
CA ARG A 98 -7.83 10.46 -25.49
C ARG A 98 -8.02 9.81 -26.85
N ASP A 99 -7.63 10.56 -27.88
CA ASP A 99 -7.73 10.15 -29.29
C ASP A 99 -9.18 10.21 -29.77
N THR A 100 -9.61 9.37 -30.71
CA THR A 100 -10.87 9.57 -31.43
C THR A 100 -11.87 8.49 -31.13
N ASP A 101 -12.83 8.85 -30.30
CA ASP A 101 -13.79 7.91 -29.73
C ASP A 101 -15.18 8.06 -30.33
N ILE A 102 -15.99 7.02 -30.19
CA ILE A 102 -17.42 7.04 -30.50
C ILE A 102 -18.17 6.76 -29.21
N LEU A 103 -19.00 7.70 -28.78
CA LEU A 103 -19.78 7.60 -27.55
C LEU A 103 -21.26 7.59 -27.90
N ILE A 104 -21.99 6.61 -27.35
CA ILE A 104 -23.43 6.42 -27.51
C ILE A 104 -24.01 6.33 -26.10
N GLY A 105 -24.83 7.32 -25.72
CA GLY A 105 -25.46 7.38 -24.40
C GLY A 105 -26.53 6.31 -24.24
N GLY A 106 -27.51 6.32 -25.15
CA GLY A 106 -28.67 5.44 -25.12
C GLY A 106 -29.89 6.07 -24.45
N ASP A 107 -30.58 5.28 -23.63
CA ASP A 107 -31.80 5.66 -22.91
C ASP A 107 -31.44 6.21 -21.52
N GLY A 108 -31.73 7.48 -21.26
CA GLY A 108 -31.61 8.09 -19.95
C GLY A 108 -31.13 9.52 -20.05
N GLY A 109 -30.60 10.07 -18.96
CA GLY A 109 -29.95 11.38 -18.95
C GLY A 109 -28.46 11.22 -18.73
N ASP A 110 -27.72 11.21 -19.83
CA ASP A 110 -26.31 10.85 -19.84
C ASP A 110 -25.39 12.06 -19.72
N VAL A 111 -24.16 11.81 -19.27
CA VAL A 111 -23.10 12.83 -19.18
C VAL A 111 -21.89 12.40 -20.00
N PHE A 112 -21.64 13.11 -21.10
CA PHE A 112 -20.45 12.91 -21.92
C PHE A 112 -19.33 13.83 -21.43
N VAL A 113 -18.27 13.26 -20.86
CA VAL A 113 -17.21 14.01 -20.17
C VAL A 113 -16.09 14.36 -21.14
N LEU A 114 -15.86 15.67 -21.29
CA LEU A 114 -14.75 16.25 -22.02
C LEU A 114 -13.73 16.82 -21.05
N SER A 115 -12.47 16.42 -21.22
CA SER A 115 -11.37 16.71 -20.30
C SER A 115 -10.27 17.53 -20.96
N ARG A 116 -9.65 18.41 -20.18
CA ARG A 116 -8.32 18.97 -20.47
C ARG A 116 -7.31 18.34 -19.52
N TYR A 117 -6.27 17.69 -20.03
CA TYR A 117 -5.27 17.04 -19.17
C TYR A 117 -4.15 18.03 -18.82
N ALA A 118 -4.00 18.38 -17.54
CA ALA A 118 -3.06 19.41 -17.11
C ALA A 118 -1.57 18.96 -17.13
N ALA A 119 -0.73 19.82 -17.73
CA ALA A 119 0.69 20.08 -17.46
C ALA A 119 1.82 19.16 -17.99
N ALA A 120 1.54 18.05 -18.68
CA ALA A 120 2.59 17.31 -19.42
C ALA A 120 2.67 17.69 -20.92
N ASP A 121 1.56 18.16 -21.49
CA ASP A 121 1.46 18.71 -22.85
C ASP A 121 0.24 19.66 -22.90
N PRO A 122 0.39 20.94 -23.32
CA PRO A 122 -0.74 21.86 -23.43
C PRO A 122 -1.72 21.54 -24.58
N PHE A 123 -1.46 20.51 -25.39
CA PHE A 123 -2.33 20.03 -26.48
C PHE A 123 -2.81 18.60 -26.21
N LEU A 124 -3.44 18.40 -25.05
CA LEU A 124 -4.02 17.11 -24.72
C LEU A 124 -5.40 17.31 -24.07
N THR A 125 -6.43 17.02 -24.86
CA THR A 125 -7.84 17.03 -24.46
C THR A 125 -8.51 15.71 -24.83
N SER A 126 -9.79 15.55 -24.46
CA SER A 126 -10.70 14.69 -25.21
C SER A 126 -10.66 15.09 -26.67
N GLY A 127 -10.50 14.14 -27.60
CA GLY A 127 -10.22 14.42 -29.00
C GLY A 127 -8.78 14.85 -29.34
N GLY A 128 -8.63 15.95 -30.10
CA GLY A 128 -7.29 16.45 -30.47
C GLY A 128 -7.24 17.60 -31.48
N VAL A 129 -6.06 17.84 -32.06
CA VAL A 129 -5.73 19.06 -32.82
C VAL A 129 -6.45 19.23 -34.16
N ASN A 130 -7.05 18.19 -34.73
CA ASN A 130 -7.85 18.27 -35.97
C ASN A 130 -9.30 17.88 -35.71
N LEU A 131 -10.23 18.38 -36.54
CA LEU A 131 -11.65 18.01 -36.43
C LEU A 131 -11.89 16.49 -36.52
N GLY A 132 -11.11 15.79 -37.35
CA GLY A 132 -11.20 14.33 -37.46
C GLY A 132 -10.67 13.58 -36.24
N ASN A 133 -10.09 14.29 -35.26
CA ASN A 133 -9.67 13.73 -33.99
C ASN A 133 -10.70 13.93 -32.88
N ALA A 134 -11.72 14.74 -33.10
CA ALA A 134 -12.76 14.98 -32.10
C ALA A 134 -13.58 13.74 -31.83
N ASP A 135 -13.97 13.54 -30.57
CA ASP A 135 -14.87 12.47 -30.17
C ASP A 135 -16.21 12.62 -30.89
N ALA A 136 -16.82 11.51 -31.24
CA ALA A 136 -18.12 11.47 -31.90
C ALA A 136 -19.20 11.06 -30.90
N ILE A 137 -19.95 12.03 -30.42
CA ILE A 137 -21.13 11.77 -29.60
C ILE A 137 -22.31 11.57 -30.57
N ALA A 138 -22.82 10.34 -30.61
CA ALA A 138 -23.66 9.88 -31.71
C ALA A 138 -25.16 10.20 -31.56
N ASP A 139 -25.65 10.34 -30.33
CA ASP A 139 -27.09 10.35 -30.00
C ASP A 139 -27.52 11.39 -28.96
N PHE A 140 -26.67 12.39 -28.68
CA PHE A 140 -26.94 13.45 -27.69
C PHE A 140 -28.37 14.03 -27.76
N ALA A 141 -29.15 13.82 -26.71
CA ALA A 141 -30.51 14.25 -26.53
C ALA A 141 -30.59 15.56 -25.72
N ASN A 142 -30.72 16.68 -26.43
CA ASN A 142 -30.83 18.01 -25.83
C ASN A 142 -31.91 18.10 -24.73
N GLY A 143 -31.55 18.70 -23.60
CA GLY A 143 -32.43 18.87 -22.44
C GLY A 143 -32.62 17.60 -21.60
N THR A 144 -32.01 16.49 -21.98
CA THR A 144 -31.95 15.25 -21.19
C THR A 144 -30.49 14.93 -20.83
N ASP A 145 -29.62 14.94 -21.84
CA ASP A 145 -28.18 14.71 -21.67
C ASP A 145 -27.42 16.00 -21.36
N LEU A 146 -26.21 15.82 -20.84
CA LEU A 146 -25.28 16.90 -20.52
C LEU A 146 -23.87 16.61 -21.07
N ILE A 147 -23.13 17.68 -21.34
CA ILE A 147 -21.70 17.64 -21.56
C ILE A 147 -20.98 17.98 -20.24
N GLY A 148 -20.27 17.01 -19.70
CA GLY A 148 -19.42 17.18 -18.52
C GLY A 148 -18.12 17.88 -18.88
N LEU A 149 -17.74 18.93 -18.13
CA LEU A 149 -16.50 19.67 -18.33
C LEU A 149 -15.53 19.40 -17.19
N ALA A 150 -14.45 18.69 -17.51
CA ALA A 150 -13.40 18.25 -16.60
C ALA A 150 -12.06 18.96 -16.87
N GLY A 151 -11.06 18.70 -16.04
CA GLY A 151 -9.69 19.19 -16.33
C GLY A 151 -9.53 20.72 -16.24
N GLY A 152 -10.43 21.39 -15.51
CA GLY A 152 -10.47 22.85 -15.44
C GLY A 152 -11.10 23.53 -16.66
N LEU A 153 -11.77 22.78 -17.55
CA LEU A 153 -12.65 23.34 -18.56
C LEU A 153 -13.87 23.99 -17.92
N SER A 154 -14.30 25.10 -18.49
CA SER A 154 -15.57 25.74 -18.23
C SER A 154 -16.27 26.08 -19.53
N PHE A 155 -17.58 26.32 -19.51
CA PHE A 155 -18.32 26.73 -20.71
C PHE A 155 -17.72 27.99 -21.37
N GLY A 156 -17.12 28.88 -20.56
CA GLY A 156 -16.43 30.07 -21.06
C GLY A 156 -15.22 29.75 -21.94
N ASP A 157 -14.65 28.56 -21.82
CA ASP A 157 -13.49 28.10 -22.57
C ASP A 157 -13.85 27.47 -23.92
N LEU A 158 -15.14 27.37 -24.30
CA LEU A 158 -15.55 26.58 -25.45
C LEU A 158 -15.99 27.42 -26.65
N ASN A 159 -15.47 27.09 -27.83
CA ASN A 159 -16.05 27.45 -29.12
C ASN A 159 -17.02 26.34 -29.54
N ILE A 160 -18.30 26.69 -29.64
CA ILE A 160 -19.33 25.78 -30.14
C ILE A 160 -19.64 26.22 -31.58
N LEU A 161 -19.32 25.37 -32.55
CA LEU A 161 -19.29 25.65 -33.98
C LEU A 161 -20.32 24.80 -34.71
N GLU A 162 -20.89 25.34 -35.80
CA GLU A 162 -21.79 24.60 -36.69
C GLU A 162 -20.98 23.89 -37.78
N ALA A 163 -21.22 22.60 -38.01
CA ALA A 163 -20.57 21.81 -39.04
C ALA A 163 -21.60 20.94 -39.78
N GLY A 164 -22.25 21.51 -40.79
CA GLY A 164 -23.33 20.80 -41.50
C GLY A 164 -24.55 20.62 -40.60
N ASN A 165 -24.95 19.36 -40.35
CA ASN A 165 -26.02 19.03 -39.41
C ASN A 165 -25.51 18.74 -37.99
N ASP A 166 -24.19 18.84 -37.78
CA ASP A 166 -23.53 18.50 -36.52
C ASP A 166 -23.09 19.78 -35.78
N THR A 167 -22.84 19.63 -34.48
CA THR A 167 -22.25 20.68 -33.64
C THR A 167 -20.86 20.25 -33.18
N VAL A 168 -19.87 21.11 -33.35
CA VAL A 168 -18.49 20.85 -32.94
C VAL A 168 -18.16 21.68 -31.70
N ILE A 169 -17.57 21.04 -30.69
CA ILE A 169 -17.08 21.65 -29.46
C ILE A 169 -15.55 21.72 -29.56
N GLN A 170 -15.00 22.92 -29.45
CA GLN A 170 -13.57 23.17 -29.53
C GLN A 170 -13.11 23.96 -28.30
N ASP A 171 -11.97 23.62 -27.73
CA ASP A 171 -11.34 24.38 -26.66
C ASP A 171 -10.73 25.68 -27.24
N ARG A 172 -11.14 26.83 -26.70
CA ARG A 172 -10.61 28.17 -27.07
C ARG A 172 -9.17 28.37 -26.65
N VAL A 173 -8.74 27.70 -25.58
CA VAL A 173 -7.42 27.89 -24.98
C VAL A 173 -6.37 27.12 -25.76
N THR A 174 -6.62 25.85 -26.05
CA THR A 174 -5.68 24.98 -26.77
C THR A 174 -5.89 25.00 -28.28
N GLY A 175 -7.12 25.27 -28.75
CA GLY A 175 -7.52 25.18 -30.15
C GLY A 175 -7.92 23.77 -30.57
N GLU A 176 -7.93 22.80 -29.66
CA GLU A 176 -8.25 21.40 -29.95
C GLU A 176 -9.75 21.16 -30.05
N PHE A 177 -10.11 20.21 -30.91
CA PHE A 177 -11.48 19.78 -31.11
C PHE A 177 -11.80 18.69 -30.11
N LEU A 178 -12.73 18.98 -29.21
CA LEU A 178 -13.12 18.10 -28.12
C LEU A 178 -14.09 17.03 -28.59
N ALA A 179 -15.18 17.45 -29.21
CA ALA A 179 -16.24 16.54 -29.63
C ALA A 179 -17.06 17.10 -30.81
N THR A 180 -17.72 16.19 -31.53
CA THR A 180 -18.75 16.44 -32.52
C THR A 180 -20.04 15.77 -32.07
N LEU A 181 -21.07 16.57 -31.80
CA LEU A 181 -22.44 16.11 -31.54
C LEU A 181 -23.12 15.86 -32.89
N ARG A 182 -23.27 14.59 -33.26
CA ARG A 182 -23.78 14.19 -34.57
C ARG A 182 -25.29 14.41 -34.67
N GLY A 183 -25.74 15.03 -35.75
CA GLY A 183 -27.16 15.32 -36.01
C GLY A 183 -27.78 16.38 -35.09
N VAL A 184 -26.99 17.01 -34.21
CA VAL A 184 -27.45 18.06 -33.31
C VAL A 184 -27.12 19.42 -33.91
N ASN A 185 -28.15 20.24 -34.16
CA ASN A 185 -27.94 21.58 -34.68
C ASN A 185 -27.37 22.52 -33.61
N ARG A 186 -26.39 23.34 -33.99
CA ARG A 186 -25.72 24.30 -33.11
C ARG A 186 -26.69 25.19 -32.33
N SER A 187 -27.80 25.59 -32.92
CA SER A 187 -28.79 26.48 -32.29
C SER A 187 -29.57 25.83 -31.13
N ALA A 188 -29.53 24.50 -31.02
CA ALA A 188 -30.12 23.78 -29.90
C ALA A 188 -29.24 23.86 -28.64
N ILE A 189 -27.92 24.02 -28.79
CA ILE A 189 -26.96 23.93 -27.69
C ILE A 189 -26.72 25.29 -27.03
N ASP A 190 -26.92 25.37 -25.71
CA ASP A 190 -26.56 26.51 -24.88
C ASP A 190 -25.80 26.11 -23.61
N GLN A 191 -25.64 27.03 -22.65
CA GLN A 191 -24.87 26.77 -21.43
C GLN A 191 -25.53 25.73 -20.51
N THR A 192 -26.85 25.53 -20.62
CA THR A 192 -27.59 24.60 -19.77
C THR A 192 -27.34 23.13 -20.12
N ASP A 193 -26.85 22.87 -21.34
CA ASP A 193 -26.41 21.55 -21.80
C ASP A 193 -25.02 21.15 -21.23
N PHE A 194 -24.39 21.97 -20.37
CA PHE A 194 -23.06 21.72 -19.82
C PHE A 194 -23.04 21.72 -18.29
N THR A 195 -22.20 20.87 -17.69
CA THR A 195 -22.00 20.81 -16.24
C THR A 195 -20.52 20.72 -15.87
N THR A 196 -20.11 21.43 -14.81
CA THR A 196 -18.78 21.27 -14.18
C THR A 196 -18.86 20.49 -12.86
N ASN A 197 -20.06 20.16 -12.40
CA ASN A 197 -20.26 19.40 -11.17
C ASN A 197 -20.16 17.89 -11.44
N ILE A 198 -19.00 17.46 -11.92
CA ILE A 198 -18.73 16.06 -12.26
C ILE A 198 -18.14 15.27 -11.08
N SER A 199 -17.66 15.94 -10.02
CA SER A 199 -16.99 15.29 -8.88
C SER A 199 -17.92 14.52 -7.94
N SER A 200 -19.24 14.76 -8.00
CA SER A 200 -20.25 13.92 -7.34
C SER A 200 -20.79 12.79 -8.23
N ILE A 201 -20.33 12.74 -9.49
CA ILE A 201 -20.82 11.89 -10.58
C ILE A 201 -19.65 11.16 -11.27
N LEU A 202 -18.45 11.21 -10.72
CA LEU A 202 -17.33 10.36 -11.12
C LEU A 202 -17.10 9.41 -9.94
N PRO A 203 -16.98 8.09 -10.15
CA PRO A 203 -16.56 7.21 -9.09
C PRO A 203 -15.14 7.63 -8.72
N ASN A 204 -14.80 7.46 -7.45
CA ASN A 204 -13.41 7.35 -7.08
C ASN A 204 -13.01 5.96 -7.60
N PRO A 205 -12.31 5.82 -8.74
CA PRO A 205 -12.04 4.51 -9.33
C PRO A 205 -11.44 3.61 -8.25
N PRO A 206 -11.84 2.33 -8.13
CA PRO A 206 -11.03 1.39 -7.38
C PRO A 206 -9.60 1.59 -7.90
N PRO A 207 -8.61 1.87 -7.04
CA PRO A 207 -7.28 2.08 -7.56
C PRO A 207 -6.92 0.80 -8.29
N PRO A 208 -6.30 0.88 -9.48
CA PRO A 208 -5.52 -0.25 -9.95
C PRO A 208 -4.66 -0.69 -8.76
N ALA A 209 -4.36 -1.98 -8.63
CA ALA A 209 -3.39 -2.46 -7.65
C ALA A 209 -2.00 -1.90 -8.03
N LEU A 210 -1.79 -0.60 -7.81
CA LEU A 210 -0.53 0.09 -8.01
C LEU A 210 0.30 -0.30 -6.83
N THR A 211 1.05 -1.37 -7.02
CA THR A 211 2.18 -1.60 -6.17
C THR A 211 3.21 -0.52 -6.51
N THR A 212 3.23 0.56 -5.73
CA THR A 212 4.11 1.71 -5.96
C THR A 212 5.55 1.39 -5.58
N ALA A 213 6.51 2.01 -6.26
CA ALA A 213 7.92 2.08 -5.89
C ALA A 213 8.37 3.56 -5.90
N TYR A 214 9.45 3.86 -5.18
CA TYR A 214 10.03 5.19 -5.13
C TYR A 214 11.44 5.17 -5.72
N ALA A 215 11.69 6.08 -6.66
CA ALA A 215 13.01 6.36 -7.18
C ALA A 215 13.56 7.65 -6.58
N LEU A 216 14.86 7.67 -6.30
CA LEU A 216 15.62 8.90 -6.06
C LEU A 216 16.21 9.36 -7.39
N THR A 217 16.17 10.65 -7.68
CA THR A 217 16.80 11.23 -8.87
C THR A 217 18.10 12.00 -8.52
N PRO A 218 19.03 12.18 -9.49
CA PRO A 218 20.24 12.96 -9.27
C PRO A 218 20.03 14.43 -8.89
N ASP A 219 18.88 15.02 -9.26
CA ASP A 219 18.45 16.36 -8.84
C ASP A 219 17.73 16.35 -7.48
N ASN A 220 17.88 15.25 -6.72
CA ASN A 220 17.43 15.07 -5.35
C ASN A 220 15.91 15.17 -5.19
N ARG A 221 15.19 14.38 -6.00
CA ARG A 221 13.73 14.25 -5.97
C ARG A 221 13.33 12.81 -5.67
N ILE A 222 12.19 12.64 -5.00
CA ILE A 222 11.53 11.35 -4.80
C ILE A 222 10.39 11.22 -5.81
N VAL A 223 10.52 10.24 -6.69
CA VAL A 223 9.55 9.96 -7.76
C VAL A 223 8.83 8.66 -7.43
N GLY A 224 7.53 8.72 -7.19
CA GLY A 224 6.68 7.55 -7.01
C GLY A 224 6.19 7.06 -8.36
N PHE A 225 6.25 5.76 -8.63
CA PHE A 225 5.79 5.14 -9.88
C PHE A 225 5.23 3.73 -9.66
N SER A 226 4.49 3.21 -10.63
CA SER A 226 3.90 1.86 -10.55
C SER A 226 4.88 0.76 -10.93
N LEU A 227 5.03 -0.31 -10.13
CA LEU A 227 5.83 -1.47 -10.54
C LEU A 227 5.23 -2.24 -11.73
N ALA A 228 3.89 -2.22 -11.86
CA ALA A 228 3.19 -2.89 -12.96
C ALA A 228 3.30 -2.09 -14.27
N ASN A 229 3.39 -0.77 -14.17
CA ASN A 229 3.63 0.12 -15.30
C ASN A 229 4.69 1.16 -14.93
N PRO A 230 5.99 0.82 -15.03
CA PRO A 230 7.08 1.67 -14.53
C PRO A 230 7.14 3.06 -15.13
N GLY A 231 6.53 3.28 -16.30
CA GLY A 231 6.48 4.59 -16.95
C GLY A 231 5.45 5.55 -16.34
N SER A 232 4.50 5.05 -15.55
CA SER A 232 3.47 5.85 -14.90
C SER A 232 4.01 6.51 -13.64
N VAL A 233 4.26 7.83 -13.72
CA VAL A 233 4.63 8.66 -12.56
C VAL A 233 3.38 8.99 -11.76
N ILE A 234 3.40 8.64 -10.48
CA ILE A 234 2.32 8.86 -9.52
C ILE A 234 2.60 10.12 -8.70
N SER A 235 3.87 10.37 -8.36
CA SER A 235 4.29 11.55 -7.60
C SER A 235 5.71 11.96 -7.97
N ASP A 236 6.01 13.25 -7.85
CA ASP A 236 7.34 13.78 -8.15
C ASP A 236 7.63 14.99 -7.25
N LEU A 237 8.45 14.78 -6.20
CA LEU A 237 8.61 15.75 -5.12
C LEU A 237 10.10 16.07 -4.86
N PRO A 238 10.48 17.34 -4.71
CA PRO A 238 11.84 17.69 -4.31
C PRO A 238 12.12 17.26 -2.87
N VAL A 239 13.32 16.75 -2.61
CA VAL A 239 13.76 16.49 -1.23
C VAL A 239 14.16 17.81 -0.56
N THR A 240 13.61 18.07 0.62
CA THR A 240 13.87 19.26 1.44
C THR A 240 14.37 18.86 2.83
N GLY A 241 14.86 19.81 3.64
CA GLY A 241 15.30 19.52 5.03
C GLY A 241 16.73 18.97 5.19
N LEU A 242 17.45 18.75 4.10
CA LEU A 242 18.87 18.39 4.12
C LEU A 242 19.77 19.58 4.53
N GLN A 243 21.03 19.30 4.89
CA GLN A 243 22.03 20.35 5.07
C GLN A 243 22.31 21.09 3.76
N ALA A 244 22.74 22.35 3.85
CA ALA A 244 23.02 23.17 2.68
C ALA A 244 24.08 22.52 1.77
N GLY A 245 23.72 22.30 0.50
CA GLY A 245 24.59 21.69 -0.51
C GLY A 245 24.65 20.15 -0.45
N GLU A 246 23.85 19.51 0.41
CA GLU A 246 23.74 18.06 0.49
C GLU A 246 22.65 17.52 -0.44
N SER A 247 22.86 16.29 -0.93
CA SER A 247 21.90 15.50 -1.70
C SER A 247 21.85 14.09 -1.12
N LEU A 248 20.77 13.34 -1.36
CA LEU A 248 20.74 11.92 -1.03
C LEU A 248 21.56 11.11 -2.05
N LEU A 249 22.14 10.01 -1.59
CA LEU A 249 22.96 9.07 -2.37
C LEU A 249 22.28 7.71 -2.58
N GLY A 250 21.27 7.41 -1.77
CA GLY A 250 20.55 6.15 -1.75
C GLY A 250 19.40 6.24 -0.75
N ILE A 251 18.39 5.41 -0.95
CA ILE A 251 17.18 5.35 -0.14
C ILE A 251 16.76 3.90 0.07
N ASP A 252 16.15 3.60 1.21
CA ASP A 252 15.51 2.31 1.48
C ASP A 252 14.51 2.42 2.65
N TYR A 253 13.52 1.54 2.69
CA TYR A 253 12.55 1.43 3.76
C TYR A 253 13.05 0.56 4.90
N ARG A 254 12.92 1.03 6.13
CA ARG A 254 13.20 0.22 7.33
C ARG A 254 12.04 -0.76 7.57
N PRO A 255 12.22 -2.09 7.49
CA PRO A 255 11.16 -3.06 7.71
C PRO A 255 10.51 -3.03 9.08
N ALA A 256 11.21 -2.57 10.11
CA ALA A 256 10.62 -2.41 11.45
C ALA A 256 9.42 -1.45 11.38
N ASN A 257 9.61 -0.25 10.84
CA ASN A 257 8.63 0.84 10.95
C ASN A 257 8.05 1.35 9.63
N GLY A 258 8.50 0.82 8.49
CA GLY A 258 8.11 1.24 7.14
C GLY A 258 8.42 2.70 6.81
N VAL A 259 9.38 3.31 7.51
CA VAL A 259 9.87 4.66 7.21
C VAL A 259 10.96 4.59 6.14
N LEU A 260 10.90 5.50 5.18
CA LEU A 260 11.94 5.67 4.17
C LEU A 260 13.13 6.41 4.78
N TYR A 261 14.32 5.85 4.63
CA TYR A 261 15.58 6.48 5.02
C TYR A 261 16.39 6.81 3.78
N GLY A 262 17.31 7.77 3.93
CA GLY A 262 18.31 8.07 2.92
C GLY A 262 19.65 8.47 3.51
N VAL A 263 20.72 8.15 2.79
CA VAL A 263 22.09 8.58 3.12
C VAL A 263 22.42 9.85 2.36
N GLY A 264 22.77 10.91 3.08
CA GLY A 264 23.20 12.16 2.50
C GLY A 264 24.66 12.16 2.07
N SER A 265 24.98 12.96 1.04
CA SER A 265 26.32 13.12 0.48
C SER A 265 27.34 13.73 1.43
N SER A 266 26.90 14.26 2.57
CA SER A 266 27.75 14.70 3.67
C SER A 266 27.97 13.62 4.74
N ASN A 267 27.65 12.36 4.46
CA ASN A 267 27.74 11.22 5.40
C ASN A 267 26.81 11.36 6.60
N ARG A 268 25.53 11.66 6.33
CA ARG A 268 24.48 11.75 7.35
C ARG A 268 23.34 10.81 6.99
N LEU A 269 22.61 10.38 8.01
CA LEU A 269 21.40 9.58 7.83
C LEU A 269 20.17 10.48 7.99
N TYR A 270 19.17 10.27 7.14
CA TYR A 270 17.91 10.99 7.16
C TYR A 270 16.74 10.01 7.13
N THR A 271 15.64 10.35 7.79
CA THR A 271 14.31 9.85 7.41
C THR A 271 13.72 10.78 6.37
N VAL A 272 13.02 10.26 5.37
CA VAL A 272 12.43 11.04 4.27
C VAL A 272 10.94 10.73 4.20
N ASN A 273 10.10 11.75 4.13
CA ASN A 273 8.68 11.57 3.86
C ASN A 273 8.45 11.55 2.34
N PRO A 274 8.09 10.41 1.73
CA PRO A 274 7.95 10.29 0.28
C PRO A 274 6.72 11.03 -0.27
N LYS A 275 5.81 11.53 0.58
CA LYS A 275 4.63 12.30 0.18
C LYS A 275 4.81 13.81 0.24
N THR A 276 5.80 14.29 0.99
CA THR A 276 6.10 15.72 1.11
C THR A 276 7.49 16.08 0.61
N GLY A 277 8.37 15.08 0.47
CA GLY A 277 9.80 15.26 0.20
C GLY A 277 10.60 15.75 1.41
N GLU A 278 9.99 15.93 2.59
CA GLU A 278 10.68 16.44 3.77
C GLU A 278 11.61 15.39 4.38
N ALA A 279 12.89 15.74 4.55
CA ALA A 279 13.90 14.92 5.20
C ALA A 279 14.27 15.47 6.58
N ASN A 280 14.41 14.56 7.57
CA ASN A 280 14.79 14.87 8.94
C ASN A 280 16.07 14.12 9.30
N SER A 281 17.06 14.81 9.86
CA SER A 281 18.33 14.20 10.25
C SER A 281 18.13 13.18 11.37
N VAL A 282 18.80 12.04 11.24
CA VAL A 282 18.86 10.99 12.26
C VAL A 282 20.19 11.10 13.00
N GLY A 283 20.16 11.08 14.33
CA GLY A 283 21.35 11.23 15.15
C GLY A 283 21.95 12.63 15.18
N SER A 284 23.14 12.76 15.78
CA SER A 284 23.73 14.05 16.14
C SER A 284 24.79 14.58 15.17
N GLY A 285 25.13 13.88 14.08
CA GLY A 285 26.31 14.23 13.30
C GLY A 285 26.57 13.40 12.04
N GLN A 286 27.71 13.66 11.41
CA GLN A 286 28.22 12.84 10.31
C GLN A 286 28.69 11.47 10.83
N PHE A 287 28.79 10.48 9.95
CA PHE A 287 29.35 9.18 10.28
C PHE A 287 30.80 9.32 10.75
N ALA A 288 31.16 8.56 11.80
CA ALA A 288 32.51 8.57 12.36
C ALA A 288 33.59 8.11 11.36
N VAL A 289 33.19 7.25 10.41
CA VAL A 289 34.02 6.86 9.26
C VAL A 289 33.29 7.32 8.00
N PRO A 290 33.86 8.24 7.19
CA PRO A 290 33.23 8.71 5.96
C PRO A 290 33.06 7.58 4.93
N LEU A 291 31.95 7.62 4.21
CA LEU A 291 31.80 6.84 2.99
C LEU A 291 32.59 7.54 1.88
N THR A 292 33.35 6.74 1.13
CA THR A 292 33.98 7.20 -0.11
C THR A 292 32.86 7.49 -1.11
N GLN A 293 32.97 8.59 -1.86
CA GLN A 293 32.01 8.93 -2.90
C GLN A 293 31.88 7.80 -3.93
N GLY A 294 30.64 7.49 -4.31
CA GLY A 294 30.24 6.45 -5.27
C GLY A 294 28.78 6.05 -5.07
N ALA A 295 28.23 5.21 -5.96
CA ALA A 295 26.92 4.58 -5.73
C ALA A 295 26.98 3.75 -4.45
N VAL A 296 25.95 3.86 -3.61
CA VAL A 296 25.88 3.18 -2.32
C VAL A 296 24.73 2.19 -2.37
N GLY A 297 25.04 0.90 -2.30
CA GLY A 297 24.04 -0.09 -1.93
C GLY A 297 23.69 0.14 -0.47
N PHE A 298 22.45 0.54 -0.19
CA PHE A 298 21.95 0.94 1.12
C PHE A 298 20.68 0.15 1.37
N ASP A 299 20.68 -0.69 2.40
CA ASP A 299 19.55 -1.58 2.64
C ASP A 299 19.42 -2.00 4.10
N PHE A 300 18.21 -2.20 4.60
CA PHE A 300 17.98 -2.62 5.98
C PHE A 300 18.05 -4.13 6.15
N ASN A 301 18.89 -4.59 7.09
CA ASN A 301 18.86 -5.96 7.55
C ASN A 301 17.65 -6.18 8.49
N PRO A 302 16.64 -6.98 8.10
CA PRO A 302 15.41 -7.13 8.87
C PRO A 302 15.58 -7.97 10.16
N THR A 303 16.66 -8.74 10.30
CA THR A 303 16.87 -9.65 11.44
C THR A 303 17.55 -8.98 12.64
N VAL A 304 18.47 -8.04 12.39
CA VAL A 304 19.23 -7.35 13.45
C VAL A 304 18.93 -5.85 13.50
N ASP A 305 18.06 -5.39 12.60
CA ASP A 305 17.66 -3.99 12.45
C ASP A 305 18.89 -3.07 12.37
N ARG A 306 19.68 -3.31 11.33
CA ARG A 306 20.86 -2.51 11.00
C ARG A 306 20.83 -2.17 9.53
N ILE A 307 21.22 -0.95 9.22
CA ILE A 307 21.43 -0.54 7.85
C ILE A 307 22.75 -1.13 7.38
N ARG A 308 22.74 -1.86 6.27
CA ARG A 308 23.93 -2.23 5.52
C ARG A 308 24.24 -1.10 4.54
N PHE A 309 25.52 -0.81 4.38
CA PHE A 309 25.98 -0.09 3.22
C PHE A 309 27.16 -0.79 2.56
N VAL A 310 27.19 -0.74 1.23
CA VAL A 310 28.30 -1.17 0.37
C VAL A 310 28.53 -0.12 -0.70
N ASN A 311 29.74 -0.05 -1.26
CA ASN A 311 30.00 0.81 -2.40
C ASN A 311 31.05 0.24 -3.35
N GLN A 312 31.20 0.91 -4.49
CA GLN A 312 32.15 0.54 -5.55
C GLN A 312 33.62 0.67 -5.14
N ALA A 313 33.92 1.37 -4.04
CA ALA A 313 35.26 1.40 -3.44
C ALA A 313 35.57 0.14 -2.60
N GLY A 314 34.62 -0.80 -2.52
CA GLY A 314 34.74 -2.04 -1.75
C GLY A 314 34.48 -1.87 -0.25
N GLN A 315 33.96 -0.72 0.19
CA GLN A 315 33.57 -0.54 1.60
C GLN A 315 32.35 -1.40 1.91
N ASN A 316 32.31 -1.91 3.14
CA ASN A 316 31.22 -2.70 3.70
C ASN A 316 31.05 -2.27 5.15
N GLY A 317 29.84 -1.92 5.57
CA GLY A 317 29.64 -1.53 6.95
C GLY A 317 28.18 -1.50 7.37
N ARG A 318 27.97 -1.15 8.63
CA ARG A 318 26.66 -1.10 9.25
C ARG A 318 26.43 0.23 9.97
N LEU A 319 25.21 0.74 9.90
CA LEU A 319 24.76 1.86 10.71
C LEU A 319 23.66 1.40 11.68
N ASN A 320 23.64 2.00 12.87
CA ASN A 320 22.49 1.95 13.74
C ASN A 320 21.40 2.89 13.20
N PRO A 321 20.18 2.41 12.96
CA PRO A 321 19.13 3.19 12.28
C PRO A 321 18.52 4.30 13.13
N ASP A 322 18.68 4.26 14.45
CA ASP A 322 18.12 5.27 15.36
C ASP A 322 19.08 6.43 15.63
N THR A 323 20.38 6.15 15.53
CA THR A 323 21.45 7.11 15.89
C THR A 323 22.31 7.52 14.71
N GLY A 324 22.24 6.82 13.58
CA GLY A 324 23.16 7.01 12.45
C GLY A 324 24.61 6.64 12.76
N ALA A 325 24.90 6.05 13.93
CA ALA A 325 26.26 5.68 14.31
C ALA A 325 26.74 4.43 13.55
N ILE A 326 28.01 4.44 13.14
CA ILE A 326 28.67 3.25 12.58
C ILE A 326 28.73 2.16 13.66
N VAL A 327 28.33 0.95 13.30
CA VAL A 327 28.51 -0.23 14.15
C VAL A 327 29.95 -0.69 14.01
N ASP A 328 30.71 -0.58 15.09
CA ASP A 328 32.11 -0.96 15.14
C ASP A 328 32.27 -2.47 14.94
N SER A 329 33.10 -2.86 13.97
CA SER A 329 33.32 -4.26 13.63
C SER A 329 34.30 -4.97 14.57
N ASP A 330 35.19 -4.21 15.23
CA ASP A 330 36.17 -4.71 16.19
C ASP A 330 36.30 -3.79 17.40
N THR A 331 35.47 -4.03 18.40
CA THR A 331 35.45 -3.26 19.65
C THR A 331 36.74 -3.37 20.49
N LEU A 332 37.69 -4.23 20.10
CA LEU A 332 38.97 -4.40 20.79
C LEU A 332 40.07 -3.49 20.20
N THR A 333 39.88 -3.02 18.97
CA THR A 333 40.79 -2.07 18.32
C THR A 333 40.35 -0.63 18.62
N GLY A 334 41.32 0.26 18.85
CA GLY A 334 41.02 1.65 19.17
C GLY A 334 40.44 2.42 17.97
N GLY A 335 39.27 3.03 18.14
CA GLY A 335 38.58 3.84 17.11
C GLY A 335 37.21 3.24 16.77
N ILE A 336 36.56 3.72 15.70
CA ILE A 336 35.38 3.07 15.10
C ILE A 336 35.77 2.54 13.72
N GLN A 337 35.49 1.27 13.42
CA GLN A 337 35.85 0.64 12.15
C GLN A 337 34.62 0.15 11.37
N LEU A 338 34.76 0.11 10.04
CA LEU A 338 33.81 -0.56 9.16
C LEU A 338 33.97 -2.07 9.24
N ASP A 339 33.01 -2.81 8.68
CA ASP A 339 33.15 -4.25 8.48
C ASP A 339 34.26 -4.54 7.45
N ARG A 340 34.61 -5.81 7.28
CA ARG A 340 35.67 -6.19 6.34
C ARG A 340 35.28 -5.83 4.90
N ASN A 341 36.21 -5.20 4.18
CA ASN A 341 36.06 -4.83 2.77
C ASN A 341 35.65 -6.01 1.89
N LEU A 342 34.94 -5.69 0.82
CA LEU A 342 34.39 -6.65 -0.11
C LEU A 342 35.49 -7.37 -0.91
N VAL A 343 35.43 -8.70 -0.93
CA VAL A 343 36.33 -9.56 -1.70
C VAL A 343 35.59 -10.80 -2.20
N TYR A 344 35.90 -11.26 -3.41
CA TYR A 344 35.39 -12.54 -3.90
C TYR A 344 35.97 -13.72 -3.11
N ALA A 345 35.15 -14.73 -2.86
CA ALA A 345 35.54 -15.95 -2.15
C ALA A 345 36.64 -16.71 -2.91
N THR A 346 37.53 -17.40 -2.19
CA THR A 346 38.49 -18.32 -2.81
C THR A 346 37.76 -19.43 -3.55
N GLY A 347 38.05 -19.60 -4.84
CA GLY A 347 37.38 -20.57 -5.71
C GLY A 347 36.15 -20.00 -6.44
N ASP A 348 35.74 -18.77 -6.14
CA ASP A 348 34.78 -18.05 -6.97
C ASP A 348 35.37 -17.74 -8.35
N ARG A 349 34.55 -17.70 -9.40
CA ARG A 349 34.99 -17.38 -10.77
C ARG A 349 35.55 -15.96 -10.91
N ASN A 350 35.16 -15.05 -10.04
CA ASN A 350 35.65 -13.68 -9.98
C ASN A 350 36.76 -13.49 -8.93
N PHE A 351 37.28 -14.58 -8.34
CA PHE A 351 38.33 -14.49 -7.33
C PHE A 351 39.56 -13.71 -7.85
N GLY A 352 40.03 -12.76 -7.05
CA GLY A 352 41.19 -11.92 -7.36
C GLY A 352 40.87 -10.63 -8.13
N THR A 353 39.63 -10.41 -8.56
CA THR A 353 39.17 -9.11 -9.07
C THR A 353 38.69 -8.22 -7.93
N THR A 354 38.65 -6.90 -8.17
CA THR A 354 38.11 -5.92 -7.23
C THR A 354 36.59 -5.80 -7.43
N PRO A 355 35.76 -6.09 -6.42
CA PRO A 355 34.32 -5.96 -6.55
C PRO A 355 33.86 -4.51 -6.73
N GLY A 356 32.87 -4.29 -7.60
CA GLY A 356 32.19 -3.02 -7.80
C GLY A 356 30.77 -3.03 -7.24
N ALA A 357 30.61 -3.24 -5.93
CA ALA A 357 29.28 -3.34 -5.31
C ALA A 357 28.51 -2.02 -5.42
N ALA A 358 27.49 -1.99 -6.27
CA ALA A 358 26.76 -0.77 -6.58
C ALA A 358 25.35 -0.72 -5.96
N ALA A 359 24.77 -1.88 -5.65
CA ALA A 359 23.49 -1.98 -4.97
C ALA A 359 23.41 -3.25 -4.11
N ALA A 360 22.58 -3.23 -3.06
CA ALA A 360 22.42 -4.34 -2.12
C ALA A 360 20.97 -4.44 -1.67
N ALA A 361 20.47 -5.65 -1.42
CA ALA A 361 19.12 -5.88 -0.90
C ALA A 361 19.03 -7.17 -0.07
N TYR A 362 18.26 -7.15 1.02
CA TYR A 362 17.96 -8.30 1.86
C TYR A 362 16.62 -8.95 1.49
N VAL A 363 16.56 -10.29 1.45
CA VAL A 363 15.29 -11.03 1.44
C VAL A 363 14.65 -11.08 2.83
N ASN A 364 13.39 -11.50 2.92
CA ASN A 364 12.58 -11.49 4.14
C ASN A 364 12.49 -10.08 4.75
N ASN A 365 12.27 -9.08 3.90
CA ASN A 365 12.25 -7.67 4.27
C ASN A 365 10.94 -7.31 5.00
N PHE A 366 10.79 -7.79 6.25
CA PHE A 366 9.64 -7.54 7.11
C PHE A 366 10.04 -7.51 8.60
N ALA A 367 9.26 -6.81 9.43
CA ALA A 367 9.48 -6.73 10.88
C ALA A 367 9.47 -8.12 11.53
N GLY A 368 10.46 -8.42 12.38
CA GLY A 368 10.53 -9.68 13.11
C GLY A 368 11.04 -10.87 12.29
N ALA A 369 11.61 -10.64 11.10
CA ALA A 369 12.24 -11.70 10.32
C ALA A 369 13.30 -12.45 11.14
N THR A 370 13.24 -13.79 11.14
CA THR A 370 14.17 -14.64 11.89
C THR A 370 15.37 -15.11 11.06
N SER A 371 15.32 -14.89 9.74
CA SER A 371 16.40 -15.18 8.81
C SER A 371 16.38 -14.19 7.65
N THR A 372 17.53 -13.94 7.04
CA THR A 372 17.67 -13.10 5.85
C THR A 372 18.93 -13.48 5.09
N THR A 373 19.01 -13.11 3.83
CA THR A 373 20.20 -13.27 2.97
C THR A 373 20.44 -11.96 2.23
N LEU A 374 21.71 -11.52 2.21
CA LEU A 374 22.11 -10.32 1.48
C LEU A 374 22.50 -10.66 0.05
N PHE A 375 21.87 -9.98 -0.90
CA PHE A 375 22.26 -9.97 -2.30
C PHE A 375 22.89 -8.63 -2.65
N VAL A 376 23.87 -8.66 -3.55
CA VAL A 376 24.56 -7.46 -4.03
C VAL A 376 24.70 -7.56 -5.55
N ILE A 377 24.54 -6.43 -6.24
CA ILE A 377 24.85 -6.33 -7.66
C ILE A 377 26.24 -5.70 -7.81
N ASP A 378 27.13 -6.42 -8.48
CA ASP A 378 28.47 -5.93 -8.84
C ASP A 378 28.43 -5.34 -10.26
N SER A 379 28.65 -4.03 -10.34
CA SER A 379 28.63 -3.27 -11.60
C SER A 379 29.89 -3.45 -12.45
N ASN A 380 30.99 -3.94 -11.89
CA ASN A 380 32.22 -4.15 -12.67
C ASN A 380 32.14 -5.44 -13.50
N SER A 381 31.28 -6.38 -13.10
CA SER A 381 31.19 -7.72 -13.70
C SER A 381 29.77 -8.09 -14.14
N ASP A 382 28.79 -7.21 -13.96
CA ASP A 382 27.36 -7.45 -14.25
C ASP A 382 26.86 -8.78 -13.69
N VAL A 383 27.08 -8.98 -12.39
CA VAL A 383 26.70 -10.21 -11.70
C VAL A 383 25.91 -9.92 -10.43
N LEU A 384 24.98 -10.83 -10.14
CA LEU A 384 24.39 -10.97 -8.82
C LEU A 384 25.31 -11.82 -7.94
N VAL A 385 25.63 -11.34 -6.75
CA VAL A 385 26.41 -12.07 -5.74
C VAL A 385 25.62 -12.19 -4.44
N ARG A 386 25.95 -13.20 -3.65
CA ARG A 386 25.48 -13.39 -2.27
C ARG A 386 26.59 -13.14 -1.28
N GLN A 387 26.27 -12.47 -0.18
CA GLN A 387 27.13 -12.42 1.01
C GLN A 387 26.56 -13.27 2.14
N ASP A 388 27.36 -14.21 2.63
CA ASP A 388 26.96 -15.13 3.70
C ASP A 388 28.19 -15.62 4.51
N PRO A 389 28.36 -15.21 5.78
CA PRO A 389 27.64 -14.13 6.46
C PRO A 389 28.08 -12.73 5.96
N PRO A 390 27.20 -11.72 5.92
CA PRO A 390 27.51 -10.40 5.37
C PRO A 390 28.72 -9.64 5.97
N ASN A 391 28.96 -9.81 7.28
CA ASN A 391 29.95 -9.00 7.99
C ASN A 391 31.41 -9.33 7.60
N ASN A 392 31.66 -10.47 6.95
CA ASN A 392 33.01 -10.84 6.52
C ASN A 392 33.40 -10.25 5.15
N GLY A 393 32.47 -9.59 4.44
CA GLY A 393 32.69 -8.99 3.13
C GLY A 393 32.95 -9.98 2.00
N VAL A 394 32.70 -11.28 2.21
CA VAL A 394 32.98 -12.32 1.21
C VAL A 394 31.81 -12.45 0.22
N LEU A 395 32.10 -12.27 -1.07
CA LEU A 395 31.13 -12.38 -2.16
C LEU A 395 31.22 -13.75 -2.83
N ASN A 396 30.06 -14.38 -3.05
CA ASN A 396 29.92 -15.60 -3.85
C ASN A 396 29.00 -15.32 -5.03
N THR A 397 29.46 -15.55 -6.25
CA THR A 397 28.74 -15.16 -7.45
C THR A 397 27.66 -16.17 -7.80
N ILE A 398 26.42 -15.68 -7.94
CA ILE A 398 25.26 -16.50 -8.33
C ILE A 398 25.25 -16.66 -9.85
N GLY A 399 25.20 -15.54 -10.59
CA GLY A 399 25.11 -15.56 -12.04
C GLY A 399 25.23 -14.18 -12.66
N SER A 400 25.31 -14.13 -13.99
CA SER A 400 25.32 -12.87 -14.73
C SER A 400 23.92 -12.27 -14.80
N LEU A 401 23.83 -10.93 -14.80
CA LEU A 401 22.61 -10.19 -15.08
C LEU A 401 22.10 -10.45 -16.51
N GLY A 402 22.97 -10.86 -17.45
CA GLY A 402 22.60 -11.06 -18.85
C GLY A 402 22.38 -9.77 -19.65
N VAL A 403 22.63 -8.62 -19.02
CA VAL A 403 22.63 -7.28 -19.61
C VAL A 403 23.94 -6.58 -19.25
N ASP A 404 24.41 -5.70 -20.14
CA ASP A 404 25.58 -4.84 -19.93
C ASP A 404 25.09 -3.52 -19.35
N ALA A 405 25.11 -3.41 -18.02
CA ALA A 405 24.56 -2.27 -17.31
C ALA A 405 25.64 -1.20 -17.15
N THR A 406 25.45 -0.03 -17.79
CA THR A 406 26.39 1.09 -17.68
C THR A 406 26.38 1.69 -16.28
N SER A 407 25.27 1.55 -15.56
CA SER A 407 25.13 1.94 -14.16
C SER A 407 24.06 1.12 -13.47
N ILE A 408 24.29 0.84 -12.18
CA ILE A 408 23.30 0.24 -11.28
C ILE A 408 22.75 1.37 -10.42
N LEU A 409 21.46 1.64 -10.55
CA LEU A 409 20.82 2.82 -10.00
C LEU A 409 20.06 2.53 -8.70
N GLY A 410 19.80 1.25 -8.42
CA GLY A 410 19.14 0.78 -7.21
C GLY A 410 18.78 -0.70 -7.33
N PHE A 411 18.65 -1.38 -6.19
CA PHE A 411 18.23 -2.77 -6.10
C PHE A 411 17.52 -2.94 -4.78
N ASP A 412 16.33 -3.53 -4.82
CA ASP A 412 15.52 -3.74 -3.63
C ASP A 412 14.71 -5.04 -3.79
N ILE A 413 14.42 -5.67 -2.67
CA ILE A 413 13.66 -6.90 -2.57
C ILE A 413 12.51 -6.68 -1.58
N ARG A 414 11.29 -6.92 -2.06
CA ARG A 414 10.12 -7.04 -1.20
C ARG A 414 9.63 -8.47 -1.14
N SER A 415 9.41 -8.98 0.07
CA SER A 415 8.88 -10.33 0.29
C SER A 415 7.35 -10.27 0.46
N ILE A 416 6.60 -10.97 -0.41
CA ILE A 416 5.12 -11.06 -0.38
C ILE A 416 4.71 -12.51 -0.59
N GLY A 417 3.81 -13.05 0.24
CA GLY A 417 3.27 -14.41 0.06
C GLY A 417 4.32 -15.52 0.13
N GLY A 418 5.42 -15.30 0.86
CA GLY A 418 6.59 -16.19 0.85
C GLY A 418 7.39 -16.20 -0.46
N ARG A 419 7.20 -15.20 -1.32
CA ARG A 419 7.97 -14.99 -2.55
C ARG A 419 8.73 -13.67 -2.46
N ASP A 420 9.96 -13.67 -2.95
CA ASP A 420 10.76 -12.46 -3.07
C ASP A 420 10.55 -11.82 -4.45
N VAL A 421 10.12 -10.56 -4.44
CA VAL A 421 10.05 -9.69 -5.61
C VAL A 421 11.30 -8.84 -5.60
N ALA A 422 12.31 -9.27 -6.35
CA ALA A 422 13.58 -8.59 -6.48
C ALA A 422 13.58 -7.71 -7.74
N VAL A 423 13.79 -6.41 -7.57
CA VAL A 423 13.77 -5.44 -8.67
C VAL A 423 15.03 -4.59 -8.63
N ALA A 424 15.60 -4.33 -9.80
CA ALA A 424 16.72 -3.41 -9.96
C ALA A 424 16.38 -2.31 -10.95
N ALA A 425 16.87 -1.13 -10.67
CA ALA A 425 16.97 -0.06 -11.63
C ALA A 425 18.35 -0.12 -12.30
N LEU A 426 18.37 -0.41 -13.60
CA LEU A 426 19.60 -0.53 -14.38
C LEU A 426 19.58 0.49 -15.51
N GLU A 427 20.72 1.14 -15.75
CA GLU A 427 20.93 1.90 -16.98
C GLU A 427 21.52 0.97 -18.04
N VAL A 428 20.81 0.76 -19.14
CA VAL A 428 21.27 -0.05 -20.27
C VAL A 428 21.13 0.76 -21.54
N GLY A 429 22.23 1.03 -22.23
CA GLY A 429 22.24 1.88 -23.43
C GLY A 429 21.79 3.33 -23.16
N GLY A 430 22.04 3.86 -21.95
CA GLY A 430 21.70 5.23 -21.56
C GLY A 430 20.23 5.45 -21.17
N VAL A 431 19.46 4.37 -20.99
CA VAL A 431 18.05 4.44 -20.55
C VAL A 431 17.90 3.75 -19.20
N SER A 432 17.28 4.44 -18.25
CA SER A 432 16.93 3.85 -16.94
C SER A 432 15.71 2.94 -17.07
N GLY A 433 15.93 1.65 -16.82
CA GLY A 433 14.92 0.62 -16.87
C GLY A 433 14.72 -0.07 -15.53
N LEU A 434 13.49 -0.51 -15.27
CA LEU A 434 13.18 -1.44 -14.20
C LEU A 434 13.36 -2.87 -14.71
N TYR A 435 14.01 -3.70 -13.92
CA TYR A 435 14.26 -5.10 -14.22
C TYR A 435 13.84 -5.98 -13.04
N ASN A 436 13.20 -7.10 -13.33
CA ASN A 436 13.08 -8.19 -12.37
C ASN A 436 14.40 -8.97 -12.31
N ILE A 437 14.88 -9.26 -11.10
CA ILE A 437 16.12 -10.01 -10.88
C ILE A 437 15.79 -11.41 -10.38
N ASN A 438 16.22 -12.44 -11.10
CA ASN A 438 16.10 -13.81 -10.61
C ASN A 438 17.20 -14.10 -9.58
N LEU A 439 16.83 -14.16 -8.29
CA LEU A 439 17.78 -14.37 -7.19
C LEU A 439 18.54 -15.71 -7.23
N SER A 440 18.02 -16.70 -7.98
CA SER A 440 18.66 -18.03 -8.10
C SER A 440 19.65 -18.13 -9.26
N THR A 441 19.45 -17.35 -10.33
CA THR A 441 20.27 -17.41 -11.55
C THR A 441 21.04 -16.13 -11.83
N GLY A 442 20.71 -15.03 -11.15
CA GLY A 442 21.23 -13.69 -11.41
C GLY A 442 20.61 -12.97 -12.61
N GLN A 443 19.81 -13.64 -13.45
CA GLN A 443 19.32 -13.03 -14.70
C GLN A 443 18.38 -11.85 -14.46
N ALA A 444 18.61 -10.75 -15.17
CA ALA A 444 17.76 -9.58 -15.22
C ALA A 444 16.76 -9.69 -16.39
N SER A 445 15.48 -9.39 -16.14
CA SER A 445 14.42 -9.36 -17.15
C SER A 445 13.81 -7.96 -17.18
N PHE A 446 13.85 -7.30 -18.34
CA PHE A 446 13.34 -5.93 -18.49
C PHE A 446 11.82 -5.87 -18.29
N THR A 447 11.38 -4.96 -17.43
CA THR A 447 9.96 -4.73 -17.13
C THR A 447 9.44 -3.49 -17.87
N GLY A 448 10.20 -2.40 -17.88
CA GLY A 448 9.78 -1.15 -18.50
C GLY A 448 10.72 0.01 -18.16
N ARG A 449 10.54 1.15 -18.84
CA ARG A 449 11.26 2.39 -18.50
C ARG A 449 10.69 2.97 -17.21
N ILE A 450 11.56 3.44 -16.32
CA ILE A 450 11.11 4.10 -15.09
C ILE A 450 10.75 5.54 -15.42
N ALA A 451 9.54 5.96 -15.04
CA ALA A 451 8.96 7.25 -15.40
C ALA A 451 9.05 7.53 -16.91
N ASP A 452 9.43 8.74 -17.30
CA ASP A 452 9.73 9.16 -18.67
C ASP A 452 11.09 8.66 -19.21
N GLY A 453 11.75 7.73 -18.51
CA GLY A 453 13.10 7.25 -18.83
C GLY A 453 14.22 8.13 -18.26
N ARG A 454 13.90 9.06 -17.34
CA ARG A 454 14.89 9.88 -16.61
C ARG A 454 15.91 9.02 -15.85
N GLN A 455 17.08 9.60 -15.62
CA GLN A 455 18.08 9.00 -14.73
C GLN A 455 17.59 8.98 -13.29
N ILE A 456 17.83 7.85 -12.62
CA ILE A 456 17.58 7.68 -11.20
C ILE A 456 18.86 7.18 -10.52
N ASN A 457 19.00 7.31 -9.21
CA ASN A 457 20.17 6.90 -8.43
C ASN A 457 19.80 6.30 -7.06
N GLY A 458 18.54 5.93 -6.89
CA GLY A 458 18.06 5.08 -5.79
C GLY A 458 16.72 4.46 -6.16
N LEU A 459 16.43 3.29 -5.59
CA LEU A 459 15.16 2.58 -5.73
C LEU A 459 14.78 2.02 -4.36
N ALA A 460 13.55 2.24 -3.94
CA ALA A 460 13.01 1.72 -2.69
C ALA A 460 11.56 1.24 -2.87
N LEU A 461 11.23 0.10 -2.27
CA LEU A 461 9.92 -0.53 -2.27
C LEU A 461 9.22 -0.30 -0.93
N PRO A 462 8.02 0.29 -0.92
CA PRO A 462 7.27 0.49 0.30
C PRO A 462 6.87 -0.85 0.93
N LEU A 463 6.94 -0.87 2.26
CA LEU A 463 6.54 -1.98 3.12
C LEU A 463 5.24 -1.63 3.87
N PRO A 464 4.41 -2.64 4.22
CA PRO A 464 3.24 -2.40 5.09
C PRO A 464 3.65 -1.81 6.44
N THR A 465 2.94 -0.76 6.89
CA THR A 465 3.03 -0.22 8.25
C THR A 465 1.85 -0.64 9.12
N ALA A 466 0.82 -1.22 8.50
CA ALA A 466 -0.35 -1.77 9.12
C ALA A 466 -0.76 -3.05 8.42
N TYR A 467 -1.30 -3.98 9.19
CA TYR A 467 -1.85 -5.24 8.74
C TYR A 467 -3.28 -5.38 9.22
N ALA A 468 -4.15 -5.88 8.36
CA ALA A 468 -5.53 -6.16 8.68
C ALA A 468 -5.86 -7.61 8.38
N LEU A 469 -6.71 -8.18 9.22
CA LEU A 469 -7.28 -9.51 9.01
C LEU A 469 -8.57 -9.38 8.20
N THR A 470 -8.74 -10.17 7.14
CA THR A 470 -9.96 -10.22 6.34
C THR A 470 -10.29 -11.64 5.91
N VAL A 471 -11.51 -11.87 5.43
CA VAL A 471 -11.91 -13.16 4.86
C VAL A 471 -12.30 -12.95 3.41
N ARG A 472 -11.70 -13.75 2.51
CA ARG A 472 -12.05 -13.78 1.09
C ARG A 472 -12.22 -15.23 0.65
N ASN A 473 -13.33 -15.53 -0.02
CA ASN A 473 -13.65 -16.88 -0.52
C ASN A 473 -13.56 -17.96 0.57
N GLY A 474 -14.00 -17.62 1.79
CA GLY A 474 -13.96 -18.52 2.95
C GLY A 474 -12.57 -18.77 3.54
N ALA A 475 -11.52 -18.11 3.06
CA ALA A 475 -10.17 -18.20 3.61
C ALA A 475 -9.81 -16.94 4.41
N GLU A 476 -9.19 -17.14 5.57
CA GLU A 476 -8.57 -16.07 6.37
C GLU A 476 -7.36 -15.50 5.61
N ARG A 477 -7.22 -14.18 5.62
CA ARG A 477 -6.15 -13.47 4.90
C ARG A 477 -5.62 -12.30 5.72
N ILE A 478 -4.32 -12.09 5.62
CA ILE A 478 -3.64 -10.91 6.16
C ILE A 478 -3.32 -10.00 4.99
N VAL A 479 -3.86 -8.78 5.04
CA VAL A 479 -3.57 -7.73 4.06
C VAL A 479 -2.71 -6.66 4.71
N GLY A 480 -1.59 -6.31 4.08
CA GLY A 480 -0.70 -5.27 4.55
C GLY A 480 -0.86 -4.00 3.71
N PHE A 481 -0.85 -2.83 4.35
CA PHE A 481 -0.96 -1.53 3.70
C PHE A 481 -0.18 -0.46 4.47
N ASN A 482 -0.07 0.74 3.89
CA ASN A 482 0.45 1.90 4.61
C ASN A 482 -0.71 2.72 5.16
N GLU A 483 -0.69 3.02 6.46
CA GLU A 483 -1.76 3.79 7.13
C GLU A 483 -2.02 5.18 6.52
N ALA A 484 -1.03 5.80 5.88
CA ALA A 484 -1.20 7.08 5.21
C ALA A 484 -1.91 6.93 3.85
N ALA A 485 -1.95 5.73 3.29
CA ALA A 485 -2.63 5.39 2.04
C ALA A 485 -3.35 4.03 2.18
N PRO A 486 -4.34 3.92 3.09
CA PRO A 486 -4.91 2.64 3.49
C PRO A 486 -5.64 1.92 2.36
N ARG A 487 -6.03 2.64 1.30
CA ARG A 487 -6.70 2.11 0.12
C ARG A 487 -5.77 1.23 -0.74
N THR A 488 -4.45 1.46 -0.69
CA THR A 488 -3.47 0.69 -1.48
C THR A 488 -2.90 -0.46 -0.65
N LEU A 489 -3.27 -1.68 -1.02
CA LEU A 489 -2.70 -2.88 -0.39
C LEU A 489 -1.33 -3.20 -0.98
N LEU A 490 -0.36 -3.44 -0.10
CA LEU A 490 1.02 -3.80 -0.40
C LEU A 490 1.25 -5.31 -0.29
N SER A 491 0.37 -6.04 0.39
CA SER A 491 0.36 -7.50 0.44
C SER A 491 -1.05 -8.03 0.68
N ASP A 492 -1.29 -9.25 0.21
CA ASP A 492 -2.53 -9.99 0.42
C ASP A 492 -2.21 -11.49 0.50
N THR A 493 -2.12 -12.00 1.72
CA THR A 493 -1.58 -13.33 2.01
C THR A 493 -2.63 -14.22 2.68
N ALA A 494 -2.85 -15.43 2.14
CA ALA A 494 -3.72 -16.41 2.78
C ALA A 494 -3.10 -16.97 4.06
N VAL A 495 -3.87 -17.03 5.15
CA VAL A 495 -3.44 -17.68 6.38
C VAL A 495 -3.57 -19.19 6.22
N THR A 496 -2.50 -19.92 6.58
CA THR A 496 -2.44 -21.39 6.56
C THR A 496 -2.00 -21.91 7.93
N GLY A 497 -2.21 -23.19 8.22
CA GLY A 497 -1.75 -23.81 9.49
C GLY A 497 -2.71 -23.68 10.68
N LEU A 498 -3.86 -23.03 10.51
CA LEU A 498 -4.96 -23.06 11.49
C LEU A 498 -5.58 -24.47 11.60
N GLN A 499 -6.22 -24.77 12.74
CA GLN A 499 -6.97 -26.02 12.86
C GLN A 499 -8.19 -26.03 11.91
N PRO A 500 -8.66 -27.21 11.46
CA PRO A 500 -9.82 -27.30 10.57
C PRO A 500 -11.07 -26.61 11.14
N GLY A 501 -11.66 -25.70 10.36
CA GLY A 501 -12.86 -24.94 10.75
C GLY A 501 -12.61 -23.78 11.71
N GLU A 502 -11.35 -23.49 12.05
CA GLU A 502 -10.98 -22.35 12.88
C GLU A 502 -10.79 -21.08 12.04
N SER A 503 -11.26 -19.96 12.61
CA SER A 503 -11.12 -18.59 12.10
C SER A 503 -10.28 -17.76 13.06
N LEU A 504 -9.77 -16.62 12.63
CA LEU A 504 -9.09 -15.68 13.53
C LEU A 504 -10.09 -14.62 14.03
N LEU A 505 -9.94 -14.22 15.30
CA LEU A 505 -10.79 -13.25 16.00
C LEU A 505 -10.13 -11.88 16.17
N GLY A 506 -8.80 -11.82 16.06
CA GLY A 506 -8.02 -10.61 16.26
C GLY A 506 -6.54 -10.93 16.06
N ILE A 507 -5.75 -9.90 15.77
CA ILE A 507 -4.31 -9.98 15.53
C ILE A 507 -3.60 -8.82 16.21
N ASP A 508 -2.35 -9.02 16.65
CA ASP A 508 -1.48 -7.95 17.13
C ASP A 508 0.01 -8.35 17.10
N PHE A 509 0.92 -7.38 16.97
CA PHE A 509 2.36 -7.59 17.02
C PHE A 509 2.89 -7.58 18.45
N ARG A 510 3.75 -8.55 18.78
CA ARG A 510 4.40 -8.61 20.09
C ARG A 510 5.61 -7.65 20.15
N PRO A 511 5.62 -6.64 21.04
CA PRO A 511 6.72 -5.68 21.18
C PRO A 511 8.09 -6.33 21.40
N ALA A 512 8.13 -7.43 22.15
CA ALA A 512 9.37 -8.08 22.53
C ALA A 512 10.13 -8.76 21.37
N ASN A 513 9.46 -9.12 20.28
CA ASN A 513 10.08 -9.87 19.18
C ASN A 513 9.61 -9.49 17.78
N GLY A 514 8.62 -8.61 17.63
CA GLY A 514 8.11 -8.17 16.34
C GLY A 514 7.26 -9.20 15.58
N LEU A 515 6.91 -10.34 16.19
CA LEU A 515 6.07 -11.35 15.53
C LEU A 515 4.59 -10.98 15.64
N LEU A 516 3.83 -11.27 14.59
CA LEU A 516 2.37 -11.14 14.58
C LEU A 516 1.75 -12.35 15.27
N TYR A 517 0.77 -12.10 16.13
CA TYR A 517 -0.01 -13.14 16.80
C TYR A 517 -1.47 -13.04 16.39
N GLY A 518 -2.17 -14.17 16.43
CA GLY A 518 -3.60 -14.24 16.18
C GLY A 518 -4.33 -15.11 17.20
N LEU A 519 -5.50 -14.66 17.63
CA LEU A 519 -6.42 -15.44 18.47
C LEU A 519 -7.39 -16.23 17.59
N GLY A 520 -7.36 -17.56 17.69
CA GLY A 520 -8.26 -18.45 16.96
C GLY A 520 -9.62 -18.63 17.65
N SER A 521 -10.69 -18.81 16.87
CA SER A 521 -12.06 -19.00 17.34
C SER A 521 -12.29 -20.30 18.11
N SER A 522 -11.34 -21.24 18.06
CA SER A 522 -11.34 -22.43 18.90
C SER A 522 -10.60 -22.25 20.23
N ASN A 523 -10.33 -20.99 20.63
CA ASN A 523 -9.58 -20.61 21.83
C ASN A 523 -8.12 -21.08 21.79
N ARG A 524 -7.41 -20.77 20.70
CA ARG A 524 -5.99 -21.06 20.53
C ARG A 524 -5.24 -19.80 20.17
N LEU A 525 -3.95 -19.75 20.51
CA LEU A 525 -3.07 -18.66 20.12
C LEU A 525 -2.14 -19.15 19.01
N TYR A 526 -1.92 -18.30 18.01
CA TYR A 526 -1.02 -18.56 16.90
C TYR A 526 0.03 -17.47 16.81
N ALA A 527 1.28 -17.84 16.50
CA ALA A 527 2.22 -16.93 15.85
C ALA A 527 1.98 -17.04 14.34
N ILE A 528 1.90 -15.92 13.64
CA ILE A 528 1.62 -15.86 12.21
C ILE A 528 2.74 -15.09 11.53
N ASP A 529 3.29 -15.66 10.46
CA ASP A 529 4.17 -14.92 9.56
C ASP A 529 3.30 -14.07 8.62
N PRO A 530 3.37 -12.74 8.67
CA PRO A 530 2.52 -11.87 7.84
C PRO A 530 2.86 -11.94 6.34
N VAL A 531 4.08 -12.36 6.00
CA VAL A 531 4.52 -12.50 4.61
C VAL A 531 4.09 -13.83 4.03
N THR A 532 4.26 -14.94 4.74
CA THR A 532 3.90 -16.28 4.21
C THR A 532 2.48 -16.71 4.56
N GLY A 533 1.88 -16.10 5.59
CA GLY A 533 0.59 -16.49 6.17
C GLY A 533 0.66 -17.76 7.00
N ALA A 534 1.85 -18.34 7.21
CA ALA A 534 1.99 -19.56 7.98
C ALA A 534 1.72 -19.29 9.48
N ALA A 535 0.65 -19.88 10.00
CA ALA A 535 0.30 -19.87 11.40
C ALA A 535 0.85 -21.10 12.12
N SER A 536 1.55 -20.87 13.23
CA SER A 536 2.05 -21.91 14.13
C SER A 536 1.36 -21.77 15.48
N GLN A 537 0.66 -22.82 15.90
CA GLN A 537 -0.02 -22.83 17.19
C GLN A 537 1.00 -22.72 18.33
N LEU A 538 0.69 -21.87 19.31
CA LEU A 538 1.41 -21.76 20.57
C LEU A 538 0.67 -22.51 21.67
N GLY A 539 1.43 -23.18 22.54
CA GLY A 539 0.88 -24.06 23.56
C GLY A 539 0.44 -25.44 23.04
N SER A 540 -0.09 -26.27 23.94
CA SER A 540 -0.41 -27.68 23.66
C SER A 540 -1.89 -27.95 23.37
N GLY A 541 -2.77 -26.94 23.43
CA GLY A 541 -4.22 -27.13 23.36
C GLY A 541 -5.03 -25.84 23.33
N GLN A 542 -6.35 -25.98 23.46
CA GLN A 542 -7.26 -24.85 23.68
C GLN A 542 -7.02 -24.21 25.05
N PHE A 543 -7.46 -22.97 25.23
CA PHE A 543 -7.44 -22.30 26.52
C PHE A 543 -8.23 -23.10 27.56
N ALA A 544 -7.70 -23.13 28.78
CA ALA A 544 -8.34 -23.81 29.91
C ALA A 544 -9.70 -23.20 30.27
N VAL A 545 -9.90 -21.92 29.94
CA VAL A 545 -11.17 -21.21 30.04
C VAL A 545 -11.59 -20.83 28.61
N PRO A 546 -12.67 -21.42 28.06
CA PRO A 546 -13.19 -21.02 26.76
C PRO A 546 -13.68 -19.58 26.80
N LEU A 547 -13.40 -18.81 25.74
CA LEU A 547 -13.90 -17.44 25.59
C LEU A 547 -15.29 -17.47 24.96
N THR A 548 -16.13 -16.52 25.36
CA THR A 548 -17.42 -16.30 24.70
C THR A 548 -17.17 -15.68 23.32
N PRO A 549 -17.75 -16.21 22.23
CA PRO A 549 -17.60 -15.63 20.89
C PRO A 549 -18.14 -14.20 20.81
N GLY A 550 -17.43 -13.31 20.09
CA GLY A 550 -17.79 -11.90 19.87
C GLY A 550 -16.61 -11.11 19.31
N ALA A 551 -16.79 -9.82 19.00
CA ALA A 551 -15.67 -8.95 18.66
C ALA A 551 -14.67 -8.93 19.82
N ALA A 552 -13.39 -9.19 19.52
CA ALA A 552 -12.35 -9.35 20.51
C ALA A 552 -11.27 -8.29 20.31
N GLY A 553 -11.08 -7.42 21.31
CA GLY A 553 -9.85 -6.64 21.39
C GLY A 553 -8.71 -7.56 21.81
N LEU A 554 -7.62 -7.58 21.05
CA LEU A 554 -6.42 -8.38 21.31
C LEU A 554 -5.23 -7.44 21.23
N ASP A 555 -4.46 -7.29 22.30
CA ASP A 555 -3.33 -6.35 22.29
C ASP A 555 -2.25 -6.72 23.29
N PHE A 556 -0.99 -6.53 22.93
CA PHE A 556 0.16 -6.84 23.78
C PHE A 556 0.41 -5.74 24.80
N ASN A 557 0.44 -6.12 26.07
CA ASN A 557 0.94 -5.25 27.12
C ASN A 557 2.48 -5.21 27.06
N PRO A 558 3.10 -4.06 26.70
CA PRO A 558 4.55 -3.97 26.48
C PRO A 558 5.37 -4.02 27.78
N THR A 559 4.74 -3.85 28.95
CA THR A 559 5.45 -3.80 30.25
C THR A 559 5.56 -5.15 30.94
N VAL A 560 4.53 -5.99 30.83
CA VAL A 560 4.48 -7.32 31.47
C VAL A 560 4.54 -8.47 30.46
N ASP A 561 4.56 -8.16 29.17
CA ASP A 561 4.64 -9.12 28.07
C ASP A 561 3.53 -10.18 28.18
N ARG A 562 2.29 -9.69 28.16
CA ARG A 562 1.06 -10.50 28.18
C ARG A 562 0.11 -9.96 27.14
N ILE A 563 -0.64 -10.84 26.51
CA ILE A 563 -1.68 -10.44 25.58
C ILE A 563 -2.94 -10.17 26.38
N ARG A 564 -3.45 -8.95 26.31
CA ARG A 564 -4.77 -8.59 26.80
C ARG A 564 -5.80 -9.08 25.80
N PHE A 565 -6.90 -9.61 26.30
CA PHE A 565 -8.11 -9.69 25.51
C PHE A 565 -9.30 -9.08 26.24
N VAL A 566 -10.23 -8.53 25.47
CA VAL A 566 -11.55 -8.09 25.91
C VAL A 566 -12.58 -8.47 24.85
N ASN A 567 -13.85 -8.61 25.23
CA ASN A 567 -14.92 -8.80 24.25
C ASN A 567 -16.23 -8.12 24.64
N GLN A 568 -17.19 -8.15 23.71
CA GLN A 568 -18.52 -7.56 23.87
C GLN A 568 -19.40 -8.29 24.90
N ALA A 569 -19.02 -9.49 25.35
CA ALA A 569 -19.65 -10.17 26.48
C ALA A 569 -19.18 -9.61 27.85
N GLY A 570 -18.24 -8.66 27.83
CA GLY A 570 -17.65 -8.07 29.03
C GLY A 570 -16.54 -8.91 29.65
N GLU A 571 -16.06 -9.95 28.96
CA GLU A 571 -14.91 -10.74 29.42
C GLU A 571 -13.63 -9.90 29.29
N ASN A 572 -12.71 -10.13 30.21
CA ASN A 572 -11.43 -9.44 30.30
C ASN A 572 -10.39 -10.45 30.79
N GLY A 573 -9.25 -10.55 30.13
CA GLY A 573 -8.23 -11.49 30.58
C GLY A 573 -6.89 -11.30 29.93
N ARG A 574 -5.97 -12.18 30.32
CA ARG A 574 -4.59 -12.17 29.86
C ARG A 574 -4.16 -13.55 29.39
N ILE A 575 -3.38 -13.59 28.32
CA ILE A 575 -2.78 -14.81 27.77
C ILE A 575 -1.25 -14.69 27.86
N ASN A 576 -0.59 -15.77 28.24
CA ASN A 576 0.86 -15.89 28.17
C ASN A 576 1.26 -16.13 26.69
N PRO A 577 2.07 -15.24 26.09
CA PRO A 577 2.40 -15.33 24.67
C PRO A 577 3.37 -16.47 24.33
N ASP A 578 4.07 -17.04 25.30
CA ASP A 578 5.01 -18.15 25.04
C ASP A 578 4.31 -19.52 25.14
N THR A 579 3.29 -19.62 26.00
CA THR A 579 2.63 -20.91 26.29
C THR A 579 1.20 -21.00 25.80
N GLY A 580 0.59 -19.89 25.37
CA GLY A 580 -0.84 -19.82 25.02
C GLY A 580 -1.78 -20.04 26.21
N ALA A 581 -1.27 -20.05 27.45
CA ALA A 581 -2.08 -20.29 28.65
C ALA A 581 -2.75 -19.00 29.16
N ILE A 582 -3.99 -19.11 29.63
CA ILE A 582 -4.67 -18.05 30.38
C ILE A 582 -3.86 -17.75 31.66
N VAL A 583 -3.63 -16.47 31.93
CA VAL A 583 -3.02 -16.00 33.16
C VAL A 583 -4.10 -15.92 34.23
N ASP A 584 -3.97 -16.76 35.24
CA ASP A 584 -4.92 -16.81 36.35
C ASP A 584 -4.91 -15.51 37.18
N PHE A 585 -6.08 -14.89 37.31
CA PHE A 585 -6.25 -13.65 38.08
C PHE A 585 -6.10 -13.89 39.58
N ASP A 586 -6.58 -15.03 40.08
CA ASP A 586 -6.56 -15.37 41.51
C ASP A 586 -6.05 -16.80 41.74
N THR A 587 -4.73 -16.90 41.90
CA THR A 587 -4.04 -18.17 42.20
C THR A 587 -4.43 -18.83 43.52
N LEU A 588 -5.22 -18.16 44.38
CA LEU A 588 -5.69 -18.71 45.65
C LEU A 588 -7.02 -19.44 45.49
N THR A 589 -7.78 -19.12 44.44
CA THR A 589 -9.02 -19.81 44.09
C THR A 589 -8.67 -20.97 43.16
N GLY A 590 -9.12 -22.19 43.49
CA GLY A 590 -8.79 -23.38 42.70
C GLY A 590 -9.40 -23.32 41.29
N GLY A 591 -8.57 -23.54 40.27
CA GLY A 591 -8.95 -23.46 38.85
C GLY A 591 -8.12 -22.40 38.13
N ILE A 592 -8.37 -22.17 36.83
CA ILE A 592 -7.82 -21.03 36.10
C ILE A 592 -8.98 -20.07 35.84
N GLN A 593 -8.81 -18.78 36.14
CA GLN A 593 -9.84 -17.77 35.95
C GLN A 593 -9.37 -16.62 35.05
N LEU A 594 -10.32 -16.00 34.37
CA LEU A 594 -10.09 -14.71 33.69
C LEU A 594 -9.92 -13.58 34.70
N ASP A 595 -9.48 -12.42 34.22
CA ASP A 595 -9.49 -11.19 35.02
C ASP A 595 -10.96 -10.76 35.28
N ARG A 596 -11.16 -9.75 36.15
CA ARG A 596 -12.52 -9.31 36.45
C ARG A 596 -13.19 -8.71 35.22
N ASN A 597 -14.46 -9.06 35.02
CA ASN A 597 -15.30 -8.55 33.93
C ASN A 597 -15.33 -7.02 33.88
N LEU A 598 -15.57 -6.51 32.68
CA LEU A 598 -15.63 -5.09 32.40
C LEU A 598 -16.80 -4.41 33.12
N THR A 599 -16.51 -3.34 33.83
CA THR A 599 -17.49 -2.51 34.53
C THR A 599 -17.07 -1.05 34.51
N TYR A 600 -18.02 -0.13 34.31
CA TYR A 600 -17.76 1.29 34.46
C TYR A 600 -17.50 1.66 35.93
N ALA A 601 -16.53 2.54 36.16
CA ALA A 601 -16.15 2.98 37.49
C ALA A 601 -17.30 3.71 38.20
N THR A 602 -17.39 3.58 39.53
CA THR A 602 -18.32 4.38 40.32
C THR A 602 -18.05 5.88 40.12
N GLY A 603 -19.06 6.62 39.68
CA GLY A 603 -18.94 8.05 39.37
C GLY A 603 -18.60 8.35 37.90
N ASP A 604 -18.33 7.33 37.09
CA ASP A 604 -18.32 7.48 35.63
C ASP A 604 -19.73 7.78 35.11
N ARG A 605 -19.83 8.57 34.03
CA ARG A 605 -21.12 8.93 33.41
C ARG A 605 -21.90 7.72 32.88
N ASN A 606 -21.20 6.63 32.57
CA ASN A 606 -21.78 5.38 32.10
C ASN A 606 -21.89 4.33 33.21
N PHE A 607 -21.73 4.70 34.49
CA PHE A 607 -21.85 3.76 35.60
C PHE A 607 -23.18 3.01 35.59
N GLY A 608 -23.12 1.68 35.70
CA GLY A 608 -24.29 0.79 35.72
C GLY A 608 -24.76 0.31 34.35
N THR A 609 -24.18 0.79 33.25
CA THR A 609 -24.38 0.20 31.91
C THR A 609 -23.50 -1.03 31.71
N THR A 610 -23.88 -1.90 30.77
CA THR A 610 -23.08 -3.07 30.39
C THR A 610 -22.11 -2.68 29.26
N PRO A 611 -20.79 -2.77 29.49
CA PRO A 611 -19.82 -2.41 28.46
C PRO A 611 -19.86 -3.37 27.26
N GLY A 612 -19.69 -2.83 26.06
CA GLY A 612 -19.52 -3.59 24.81
C GLY A 612 -18.13 -3.41 24.24
N ALA A 613 -17.11 -3.97 24.89
CA ALA A 613 -15.73 -3.78 24.45
C ALA A 613 -15.44 -4.51 23.13
N ALA A 614 -15.30 -3.74 22.05
CA ALA A 614 -15.06 -4.28 20.72
C ALA A 614 -13.57 -4.36 20.37
N ALA A 615 -12.75 -3.45 20.89
CA ALA A 615 -11.31 -3.44 20.65
C ALA A 615 -10.54 -2.79 21.81
N ALA A 616 -9.25 -3.08 21.95
CA ALA A 616 -8.40 -2.53 22.99
C ALA A 616 -6.96 -2.36 22.48
N ALA A 617 -6.24 -1.35 22.98
CA ALA A 617 -4.86 -1.08 22.61
C ALA A 617 -4.05 -0.37 23.71
N TYR A 618 -2.76 -0.71 23.84
CA TYR A 618 -1.83 -0.12 24.79
C TYR A 618 -0.96 0.97 24.15
N VAL A 619 -0.76 2.09 24.86
CA VAL A 619 0.30 3.07 24.53
C VAL A 619 1.67 2.59 25.01
N ASN A 620 2.74 3.28 24.58
CA ASN A 620 4.14 2.86 24.77
C ASN A 620 4.41 1.46 24.23
N ASN A 621 3.86 1.16 23.04
CA ASN A 621 3.93 -0.14 22.40
C ASN A 621 5.31 -0.39 21.78
N PHE A 622 6.33 -0.60 22.62
CA PHE A 622 7.71 -0.87 22.23
C PHE A 622 8.42 -1.77 23.25
N ALA A 623 9.48 -2.46 22.82
CA ALA A 623 10.25 -3.35 23.67
C ALA A 623 10.90 -2.60 24.85
N GLY A 624 10.69 -3.09 26.08
CA GLY A 624 11.30 -2.51 27.27
C GLY A 624 10.58 -1.30 27.85
N ALA A 625 9.34 -1.02 27.43
CA ALA A 625 8.50 0.01 28.03
C ALA A 625 8.36 -0.21 29.55
N THR A 626 8.55 0.85 30.34
CA THR A 626 8.43 0.81 31.81
C THR A 626 7.04 1.22 32.32
N SER A 627 6.19 1.74 31.45
CA SER A 627 4.82 2.13 31.74
C SER A 627 3.93 1.97 30.50
N THR A 628 2.65 1.75 30.70
CA THR A 628 1.66 1.67 29.61
C THR A 628 0.27 2.02 30.16
N THR A 629 -0.66 2.36 29.26
CA THR A 629 -2.07 2.62 29.56
C THR A 629 -2.92 1.89 28.54
N LEU A 630 -3.97 1.20 29.00
CA LEU A 630 -4.91 0.51 28.11
C LEU A 630 -6.08 1.42 27.76
N PHE A 631 -6.36 1.52 26.47
CA PHE A 631 -7.56 2.10 25.92
C PHE A 631 -8.45 1.01 25.36
N VAL A 632 -9.76 1.20 25.46
CA VAL A 632 -10.78 0.28 24.94
C VAL A 632 -11.82 1.08 24.19
N ILE A 633 -12.29 0.55 23.07
CA ILE A 633 -13.45 1.08 22.35
C ILE A 633 -14.69 0.31 22.79
N ASP A 634 -15.67 1.02 23.35
CA ASP A 634 -16.99 0.47 23.66
C ASP A 634 -17.94 0.75 22.50
N SER A 635 -18.33 -0.30 21.78
CA SER A 635 -19.22 -0.24 20.61
C SER A 635 -20.70 -0.12 20.97
N ASN A 636 -21.09 -0.36 22.23
CA ASN A 636 -22.48 -0.17 22.65
C ASN A 636 -22.80 1.31 22.88
N LEU A 637 -21.77 2.09 23.24
CA LEU A 637 -21.91 3.49 23.63
C LEU A 637 -21.14 4.47 22.71
N ASP A 638 -20.43 3.96 21.71
CA ASP A 638 -19.58 4.73 20.79
C ASP A 638 -18.60 5.65 21.52
N VAL A 639 -17.90 5.10 22.52
CA VAL A 639 -16.96 5.85 23.36
C VAL A 639 -15.59 5.19 23.43
N LEU A 640 -14.56 6.05 23.52
CA LEU A 640 -13.25 5.64 23.99
C LEU A 640 -13.23 5.66 25.53
N VAL A 641 -12.71 4.60 26.14
CA VAL A 641 -12.54 4.49 27.59
C VAL A 641 -11.10 4.12 27.92
N ARG A 642 -10.64 4.52 29.11
CA ARG A 642 -9.41 4.03 29.73
C ARG A 642 -9.74 2.91 30.70
N GLN A 643 -9.07 1.76 30.57
CA GLN A 643 -9.19 0.68 31.55
C GLN A 643 -8.15 0.87 32.66
N ASP A 644 -8.59 1.19 33.87
CA ASP A 644 -7.71 1.59 34.97
C ASP A 644 -8.33 1.26 36.35
N PRO A 645 -7.81 0.26 37.10
CA PRO A 645 -6.73 -0.64 36.71
C PRO A 645 -7.21 -1.77 35.76
N PRO A 646 -6.40 -2.19 34.76
CA PRO A 646 -6.81 -3.16 33.74
C PRO A 646 -7.34 -4.50 34.27
N ASN A 647 -6.64 -5.13 35.20
CA ASN A 647 -7.00 -6.46 35.70
C ASN A 647 -8.30 -6.47 36.54
N ASN A 648 -8.75 -5.29 36.99
CA ASN A 648 -10.01 -5.17 37.70
C ASN A 648 -11.20 -4.92 36.75
N GLY A 649 -10.95 -4.78 35.45
CA GLY A 649 -11.98 -4.53 34.45
C GLY A 649 -12.61 -3.14 34.53
N VAL A 650 -12.00 -2.19 35.26
CA VAL A 650 -12.61 -0.89 35.54
C VAL A 650 -12.43 0.06 34.37
N LEU A 651 -13.53 0.57 33.82
CA LEU A 651 -13.56 1.50 32.69
C LEU A 651 -13.87 2.92 33.15
N ASN A 652 -13.10 3.88 32.64
CA ASN A 652 -13.29 5.32 32.85
C ASN A 652 -13.44 5.98 31.47
N THR A 653 -14.55 6.66 31.24
CA THR A 653 -14.87 7.17 29.91
C THR A 653 -14.11 8.44 29.60
N ILE A 654 -13.47 8.48 28.42
CA ILE A 654 -12.73 9.64 27.93
C ILE A 654 -13.68 10.55 27.15
N GLY A 655 -14.35 10.01 26.12
CA GLY A 655 -15.20 10.81 25.26
C GLY A 655 -15.88 9.98 24.18
N SER A 656 -16.82 10.60 23.46
CA SER A 656 -17.48 9.97 22.33
C SER A 656 -16.55 9.92 21.12
N LEU A 657 -16.67 8.85 20.33
CA LEU A 657 -16.01 8.70 19.03
C LEU A 657 -16.56 9.67 17.99
N GLY A 658 -17.81 10.12 18.12
CA GLY A 658 -18.47 11.01 17.15
C GLY A 658 -18.93 10.32 15.86
N ILE A 659 -18.81 8.99 15.79
CA ILE A 659 -19.24 8.12 14.69
C ILE A 659 -19.93 6.88 15.28
N ASP A 660 -20.69 6.16 14.45
CA ASP A 660 -21.21 4.85 14.80
C ASP A 660 -20.06 3.83 14.82
N ALA A 661 -19.80 3.25 15.99
CA ALA A 661 -18.75 2.26 16.21
C ALA A 661 -19.33 0.88 16.55
N SER A 662 -20.59 0.62 16.15
CA SER A 662 -21.25 -0.67 16.32
C SER A 662 -20.50 -1.82 15.63
N SER A 663 -19.69 -1.51 14.60
CA SER A 663 -18.86 -2.46 13.88
C SER A 663 -17.38 -2.06 13.91
N VAL A 664 -16.79 -2.03 15.11
CA VAL A 664 -15.34 -1.90 15.28
C VAL A 664 -14.67 -3.24 14.99
N LEU A 665 -13.70 -3.20 14.10
CA LEU A 665 -13.04 -4.38 13.54
C LEU A 665 -11.62 -4.56 14.08
N GLY A 666 -11.01 -3.51 14.61
CA GLY A 666 -9.70 -3.55 15.26
C GLY A 666 -9.29 -2.17 15.76
N PHE A 667 -8.39 -2.13 16.74
CA PHE A 667 -7.84 -0.90 17.30
C PHE A 667 -6.43 -1.21 17.79
N ASP A 668 -5.47 -0.39 17.40
CA ASP A 668 -4.08 -0.54 17.82
C ASP A 668 -3.42 0.85 17.90
N ILE A 669 -2.37 0.94 18.71
CA ILE A 669 -1.60 2.15 18.97
C ILE A 669 -0.11 1.86 18.74
N ARG A 670 0.50 2.62 17.83
CA ARG A 670 1.94 2.64 17.64
C ARG A 670 2.57 3.82 18.37
N SER A 671 3.68 3.56 19.06
CA SER A 671 4.41 4.58 19.84
C SER A 671 5.77 4.88 19.22
N VAL A 672 6.02 6.14 18.86
CA VAL A 672 7.25 6.58 18.16
C VAL A 672 7.82 7.83 18.81
N GLY A 673 8.99 7.72 19.44
CA GLY A 673 9.66 8.88 20.05
C GLY A 673 8.79 9.62 21.08
N GLY A 674 7.89 8.91 21.76
CA GLY A 674 6.91 9.47 22.71
C GLY A 674 5.63 10.02 22.09
N ASN A 675 5.43 9.90 20.77
CA ASN A 675 4.18 10.22 20.10
C ASN A 675 3.36 8.95 19.85
N GLU A 676 2.04 9.04 20.02
CA GLU A 676 1.11 7.92 19.86
C GLU A 676 0.30 8.08 18.57
N THR A 677 0.30 7.05 17.73
CA THR A 677 -0.58 6.93 16.56
C THR A 677 -1.62 5.86 16.86
N ALA A 678 -2.82 6.30 17.22
CA ALA A 678 -3.92 5.42 17.59
C ALA A 678 -4.89 5.27 16.41
N LEU A 679 -5.00 4.06 15.87
CA LEU A 679 -5.77 3.78 14.67
C LEU A 679 -6.80 2.68 14.93
N ALA A 680 -8.02 2.89 14.45
CA ALA A 680 -9.07 1.88 14.47
C ALA A 680 -9.55 1.55 13.06
N ALA A 681 -9.80 0.27 12.79
CA ALA A 681 -10.55 -0.18 11.64
C ALA A 681 -12.03 -0.23 12.05
N ILE A 682 -12.87 0.55 11.40
CA ILE A 682 -14.30 0.66 11.71
C ILE A 682 -15.07 0.53 10.41
N ASP A 683 -16.09 -0.33 10.42
CA ASP A 683 -17.03 -0.46 9.32
C ASP A 683 -18.20 0.51 9.55
N VAL A 684 -18.40 1.42 8.61
CA VAL A 684 -19.52 2.34 8.61
C VAL A 684 -20.25 2.19 7.29
N GLY A 685 -21.46 1.62 7.33
CA GLY A 685 -22.29 1.43 6.14
C GLY A 685 -21.78 0.35 5.19
N GLY A 686 -21.08 -0.67 5.68
CA GLY A 686 -20.54 -1.78 4.88
C GLY A 686 -19.14 -1.52 4.31
N VAL A 687 -18.52 -0.39 4.69
CA VAL A 687 -17.19 0.01 4.20
C VAL A 687 -16.22 0.07 5.37
N SER A 688 -15.25 -0.85 5.39
CA SER A 688 -14.17 -0.82 6.38
C SER A 688 -13.17 0.29 6.08
N SER A 689 -13.08 1.25 6.99
CA SER A 689 -12.18 2.41 6.88
C SER A 689 -11.27 2.51 8.10
N LEU A 690 -10.11 3.13 7.89
CA LEU A 690 -9.15 3.46 8.92
C LEU A 690 -9.49 4.83 9.52
N TYR A 691 -9.53 4.91 10.84
CA TYR A 691 -9.80 6.12 11.60
C TYR A 691 -8.65 6.39 12.57
N ASN A 692 -8.25 7.65 12.68
CA ASN A 692 -7.40 8.12 13.76
C ASN A 692 -8.27 8.41 15.00
N ILE A 693 -7.85 7.91 16.15
CA ILE A 693 -8.57 8.03 17.42
C ILE A 693 -7.82 8.99 18.35
N ASN A 694 -8.43 10.10 18.72
CA ASN A 694 -7.83 11.02 19.67
C ASN A 694 -7.89 10.46 21.09
N LEU A 695 -6.75 10.00 21.63
CA LEU A 695 -6.68 9.39 22.96
C LEU A 695 -7.05 10.32 24.12
N THR A 696 -7.11 11.64 23.89
CA THR A 696 -7.46 12.63 24.92
C THR A 696 -8.95 12.99 24.91
N THR A 697 -9.57 13.05 23.73
CA THR A 697 -10.97 13.49 23.56
C THR A 697 -11.92 12.35 23.19
N GLY A 698 -11.40 11.21 22.75
CA GLY A 698 -12.15 10.10 22.18
C GLY A 698 -12.54 10.30 20.71
N GLN A 699 -12.44 11.49 20.13
CA GLN A 699 -12.96 11.75 18.79
C GLN A 699 -12.24 10.95 17.70
N ALA A 700 -13.00 10.34 16.79
CA ALA A 700 -12.52 9.65 15.61
C ALA A 700 -12.51 10.58 14.40
N SER A 701 -11.46 10.48 13.58
CA SER A 701 -11.35 11.19 12.30
C SER A 701 -10.95 10.21 11.21
N ILE A 702 -11.68 10.19 10.10
CA ILE A 702 -11.41 9.27 8.99
C ILE A 702 -10.04 9.56 8.37
N VAL A 703 -9.26 8.50 8.16
CA VAL A 703 -8.02 8.53 7.38
C VAL A 703 -8.30 8.12 5.94
N GLY A 704 -9.05 7.03 5.76
CA GLY A 704 -9.49 6.56 4.45
C GLY A 704 -9.93 5.10 4.48
N GLN A 705 -10.57 4.66 3.40
CA GLN A 705 -10.96 3.28 3.17
C GLN A 705 -9.75 2.34 3.19
N ILE A 706 -9.90 1.15 3.77
CA ILE A 706 -8.86 0.11 3.75
C ILE A 706 -9.08 -0.78 2.54
N GLY A 707 -8.08 -0.88 1.65
CA GLY A 707 -8.21 -1.62 0.40
C GLY A 707 -9.40 -1.14 -0.44
N ASP A 708 -10.20 -2.11 -0.89
CA ASP A 708 -11.48 -1.91 -1.59
C ASP A 708 -12.68 -1.70 -0.63
N GLY A 709 -12.45 -1.53 0.67
CA GLY A 709 -13.51 -1.37 1.67
C GLY A 709 -14.13 -2.67 2.17
N ARG A 710 -13.57 -3.83 1.78
CA ARG A 710 -13.96 -5.16 2.27
C ARG A 710 -14.03 -5.22 3.81
N SER A 711 -14.89 -6.09 4.33
CA SER A 711 -14.98 -6.37 5.76
C SER A 711 -13.63 -6.83 6.32
N ILE A 712 -13.07 -6.03 7.23
CA ILE A 712 -11.91 -6.36 8.06
C ILE A 712 -12.39 -6.95 9.40
N LYS A 713 -11.53 -7.66 10.13
CA LYS A 713 -11.83 -8.27 11.45
C LYS A 713 -10.72 -8.12 12.49
N GLY A 714 -9.64 -7.43 12.13
CA GLY A 714 -8.52 -7.15 13.01
C GLY A 714 -7.61 -6.09 12.38
N LEU A 715 -6.89 -5.35 13.21
CA LEU A 715 -5.91 -4.36 12.81
C LEU A 715 -4.70 -4.48 13.73
N ALA A 716 -3.50 -4.50 13.16
CA ALA A 716 -2.24 -4.47 13.87
C ALA A 716 -1.27 -3.52 13.14
N LEU A 717 -0.59 -2.66 13.87
CA LEU A 717 0.41 -1.71 13.40
C LEU A 717 1.79 -2.30 13.65
N THR A 718 2.72 -2.08 12.71
CA THR A 718 4.09 -2.54 12.90
C THR A 718 4.77 -1.77 14.04
N LEU A 719 5.67 -2.43 14.77
CA LEU A 719 6.39 -1.84 15.90
C LEU A 719 7.63 -1.06 15.43
N ILE A 720 8.21 -0.19 16.26
CA ILE A 720 9.44 0.56 15.91
C ILE A 720 10.67 0.02 16.64
#